data_AF-B1INZ2-F1
#
_entry.id   AF-B1INZ2-F1
#
_cell.length_a   1.000
_cell.length_b   1.000
_cell.length_c   1.000
_cell.angle_alpha   90.00
_cell.angle_beta   90.00
_cell.angle_gamma   90.00
#
_symmetry.space_group_name_H-M   'P 1'
#
loop_
_entity.id
_entity.type
_entity.pdbx_description
1 polymer ?
#
loop_
_entity_poly.entity_id
_entity_poly.type
_entity_poly.pdbx_seq_one_letter_code
_entity_poly.pdbx_strand_id
1 'polypeptide(L)'
;MKPYDKKVINKKITQALIGVTTLGTILAMPISIGMQDNSLSIVKDNKAFAADNIKVGDTVEVNKLIVGDIFNISGIDWVVVAKNHEGYPDGSVTVMSKDILEKRPFDTKSLPSSHWGNSSLRAYLNGEFYNKLSKDLKANILETHLINTNFNGKEDYYTDDKIFIPSLEEIGLKVCNSKPVGSSFNAFHDNASRIAKFGDKDYEWTYWTRVPTTLTLQALPAGTDVDVFYVYSNGTSNYRDINFNRIGDGVRPTLNLKSSTLVKYIDKHEHIKLDDKESPTIEVTGNTTSWTNKDIILNVSAKDNNKVKSITLPDGKTVSSDKADYTVTKNGTYKFTAEDEAGNKTTKEIVVDKIDKELPTLNLSTSIAGSTNGNVDINIDAKDTLSGVKEIKVNDTVITGNKYTVSNNGTYIVEVTDNAGNKTSKQIDISNIDKELPTIAVSGNPTEWINNNVVLNITAKDNISVKSITMPNGKVVNSDKADFIVNENGIYKFIVEDEAGNKSTKEVVVNKIDKELPVININVKGNKMIIDANDNLSGIKEIFYKIDDGEFVKYAGEVTLSPGHHTIEARAMDNAGNLNDQSDEFIIDNEDIDKEAPTLEVTGNLVDWTNKDIILNVTAKDNKKVKSITLPDGEVVNGDKTTFTISKNGTYKFIVEDEAGNKTTKEVSINKIDKELPIANINVKDDKMTIAASDNLSGIKEVLYKIDNAEFIKYNGEVTLSPGAHKIKVKAIDNAGNMNDQNSTSSEVNVNVEDKNKKDLEDATKAVEKAETTKNEDDIDRAKEKVAKLPDGKDKDDLTDRLDDLEKQIKAEKDAYIKAYNAVKKAKTTLDKEDYEYAKKAVHDLNTTIYKNEKAQLQRVLDALKPYIDRKENQSKQEERNKIRNIESLIRKAIATKDPKTIEEAQVAIDKLESSDIKIELQRRLDTTNKISEMDLAIQARDAVEKLDAYLNYSDIINNLDELKDLYKKAEKATNRLDNNSQYKNRMDKTKGYIEVIETLTKYKENAEKNNILASEKEMAELISKANQLDFTTKNKENIIKEILQFQKQLKELREAATVPEV
;
A
#
# COMPACT_ATOMS: atom_id res chain seq x y z
N MET A 1 15.46 -36.63 -31.16
CA MET A 1 14.41 -36.46 -30.12
C MET A 1 13.07 -36.94 -30.65
N LYS A 2 12.06 -37.13 -29.80
CA LYS A 2 10.70 -37.54 -30.20
C LYS A 2 9.95 -36.41 -30.93
N PRO A 3 8.95 -36.69 -31.79
CA PRO A 3 8.12 -35.67 -32.42
C PRO A 3 7.20 -34.96 -31.41
N TYR A 4 6.86 -33.70 -31.68
CA TYR A 4 5.99 -32.87 -30.83
C TYR A 4 4.49 -33.12 -31.06
N ASP A 5 3.68 -32.96 -30.02
CA ASP A 5 2.24 -33.22 -30.03
C ASP A 5 1.43 -32.06 -30.65
N LYS A 6 0.65 -32.37 -31.70
CA LYS A 6 -0.26 -31.44 -32.40
C LYS A 6 -1.31 -30.80 -31.48
N LYS A 7 -1.68 -31.42 -30.35
CA LYS A 7 -2.71 -30.89 -29.44
C LYS A 7 -2.38 -29.53 -28.82
N VAL A 8 -1.09 -29.19 -28.68
CA VAL A 8 -0.68 -27.92 -28.05
C VAL A 8 -0.92 -26.72 -28.98
N ILE A 9 -0.76 -26.89 -30.30
CA ILE A 9 -0.92 -25.79 -31.27
C ILE A 9 -2.38 -25.38 -31.38
N ASN A 10 -3.30 -26.33 -31.57
CA ASN A 10 -4.74 -26.02 -31.66
C ASN A 10 -5.25 -25.31 -30.39
N LYS A 11 -4.77 -25.71 -29.19
CA LYS A 11 -5.19 -25.07 -27.94
C LYS A 11 -4.81 -23.57 -27.87
N LYS A 12 -3.63 -23.18 -28.39
CA LYS A 12 -3.24 -21.77 -28.46
C LYS A 12 -4.08 -20.97 -29.45
N ILE A 13 -4.42 -21.55 -30.61
CA ILE A 13 -5.25 -20.89 -31.62
C ILE A 13 -6.68 -20.67 -31.10
N THR A 14 -7.28 -21.66 -30.44
CA THR A 14 -8.64 -21.52 -29.87
C THR A 14 -8.71 -20.45 -28.76
N GLN A 15 -7.65 -20.27 -27.97
CA GLN A 15 -7.63 -19.22 -26.93
C GLN A 15 -7.45 -17.80 -27.46
N ALA A 16 -7.05 -17.61 -28.73
CA ALA A 16 -6.97 -16.29 -29.36
C ALA A 16 -8.31 -15.76 -29.90
N LEU A 17 -9.36 -16.58 -29.90
CA LEU A 17 -10.66 -16.27 -30.54
C LEU A 17 -11.82 -16.07 -29.54
N ILE A 18 -11.55 -16.09 -28.23
CA ILE A 18 -12.56 -15.89 -27.17
C ILE A 18 -12.14 -14.71 -26.31
N GLY A 19 -12.45 -13.50 -26.77
CA GLY A 19 -12.00 -12.25 -26.15
C GLY A 19 -12.88 -11.04 -26.47
N VAL A 20 -14.17 -11.11 -26.09
CA VAL A 20 -15.18 -10.01 -26.17
C VAL A 20 -15.57 -9.68 -27.63
N THR A 21 -16.83 -9.79 -28.04
CA THR A 21 -17.98 -8.97 -27.61
C THR A 21 -19.30 -9.75 -27.44
N THR A 22 -20.25 -9.10 -26.76
CA THR A 22 -21.62 -9.57 -26.49
C THR A 22 -22.64 -9.03 -27.48
N LEU A 23 -23.64 -9.86 -27.85
CA LEU A 23 -24.83 -9.54 -28.67
C LEU A 23 -24.52 -9.20 -30.15
N GLY A 24 -25.14 -9.83 -31.16
CA GLY A 24 -26.11 -10.93 -31.13
C GLY A 24 -26.44 -11.44 -32.55
N THR A 25 -27.21 -12.52 -32.65
CA THR A 25 -27.67 -13.21 -33.89
C THR A 25 -26.59 -13.68 -34.87
N ILE A 26 -26.38 -15.01 -34.92
CA ILE A 26 -25.58 -15.69 -35.96
C ILE A 26 -26.51 -16.14 -37.09
N LEU A 27 -26.14 -15.87 -38.34
CA LEU A 27 -26.72 -16.50 -39.52
C LEU A 27 -25.59 -17.18 -40.30
N ALA A 28 -25.40 -18.48 -40.06
CA ALA A 28 -24.22 -19.21 -40.50
C ALA A 28 -24.31 -19.65 -41.98
N MET A 29 -23.26 -19.36 -42.75
CA MET A 29 -22.97 -20.02 -44.02
C MET A 29 -21.64 -20.78 -43.90
N PRO A 30 -21.53 -22.04 -44.34
CA PRO A 30 -20.31 -22.82 -44.20
C PRO A 30 -19.27 -22.43 -45.26
N ILE A 31 -18.06 -22.12 -44.82
CA ILE A 31 -16.87 -22.01 -45.68
C ILE A 31 -15.95 -23.19 -45.34
N SER A 32 -15.53 -23.96 -46.35
CA SER A 32 -14.55 -25.05 -46.21
C SER A 32 -13.24 -24.70 -46.92
N ILE A 33 -12.12 -24.98 -46.27
CA ILE A 33 -10.77 -24.72 -46.79
C ILE A 33 -10.19 -26.03 -47.32
N GLY A 34 -9.84 -26.07 -48.60
CA GLY A 34 -9.05 -27.15 -49.21
C GLY A 34 -7.58 -26.76 -49.31
N MET A 35 -6.68 -27.75 -49.20
CA MET A 35 -5.26 -27.57 -49.48
C MET A 35 -4.84 -28.44 -50.66
N GLN A 36 -4.24 -27.82 -51.67
CA GLN A 36 -3.42 -28.51 -52.66
C GLN A 36 -2.26 -27.58 -53.07
N ASP A 37 -1.09 -28.17 -53.29
CA ASP A 37 0.12 -27.54 -53.84
C ASP A 37 0.50 -26.17 -53.25
N ASN A 38 0.46 -26.11 -51.91
CA ASN A 38 1.12 -25.11 -51.07
C ASN A 38 0.73 -23.63 -51.30
N SER A 39 -0.45 -23.37 -51.87
CA SER A 39 -1.06 -22.04 -51.97
C SER A 39 -2.47 -22.05 -51.33
N LEU A 40 -2.94 -20.88 -50.89
CA LEU A 40 -4.23 -20.72 -50.24
C LEU A 40 -5.19 -20.01 -51.21
N SER A 41 -6.36 -20.60 -51.49
CA SER A 41 -7.35 -20.03 -52.40
C SER A 41 -8.77 -20.17 -51.84
N ILE A 42 -9.63 -19.20 -52.17
CA ILE A 42 -11.06 -19.20 -51.82
C ILE A 42 -11.83 -19.44 -53.12
N VAL A 43 -12.58 -20.53 -53.19
CA VAL A 43 -13.43 -20.88 -54.34
C VAL A 43 -14.88 -20.56 -54.01
N LYS A 44 -15.58 -19.94 -54.96
CA LYS A 44 -17.01 -19.64 -54.86
C LYS A 44 -17.72 -19.98 -56.17
N ASP A 45 -18.84 -20.69 -56.03
CA ASP A 45 -19.88 -20.98 -57.03
C ASP A 45 -19.45 -21.47 -58.43
N ASN A 46 -19.64 -22.78 -58.67
CA ASN A 46 -19.49 -23.40 -59.99
C ASN A 46 -20.54 -22.86 -60.99
N LYS A 47 -20.12 -21.97 -61.90
CA LYS A 47 -20.41 -22.07 -63.35
C LYS A 47 -19.68 -21.00 -64.18
N ALA A 48 -18.49 -21.35 -64.63
CA ALA A 48 -17.96 -20.88 -65.90
C ALA A 48 -17.65 -22.14 -66.73
N PHE A 49 -18.21 -22.26 -67.94
CA PHE A 49 -17.71 -23.24 -68.89
C PHE A 49 -16.38 -22.68 -69.40
N ALA A 50 -15.27 -23.27 -68.97
CA ALA A 50 -13.99 -23.01 -69.60
C ALA A 50 -14.11 -23.43 -71.08
N ALA A 51 -13.87 -22.48 -71.98
CA ALA A 51 -13.51 -22.84 -73.34
C ALA A 51 -12.14 -23.54 -73.25
N ASP A 52 -12.12 -24.86 -73.44
CA ASP A 52 -10.88 -25.62 -73.51
C ASP A 52 -9.96 -24.96 -74.55
N ASN A 53 -8.66 -24.87 -74.27
CA ASN A 53 -7.67 -24.31 -75.19
C ASN A 53 -7.37 -25.29 -76.33
N ILE A 54 -8.35 -25.52 -77.22
CA ILE A 54 -8.27 -26.36 -78.41
C ILE A 54 -7.22 -25.78 -79.36
N LYS A 55 -6.25 -26.61 -79.74
CA LYS A 55 -5.14 -26.25 -80.62
C LYS A 55 -5.28 -26.90 -81.98
N VAL A 56 -4.70 -26.26 -82.99
CA VAL A 56 -4.60 -26.79 -84.35
C VAL A 56 -3.99 -28.19 -84.32
N GLY A 57 -4.73 -29.18 -84.81
CA GLY A 57 -4.34 -30.59 -84.83
C GLY A 57 -4.95 -31.45 -83.72
N ASP A 58 -5.59 -30.87 -82.70
CA ASP A 58 -6.27 -31.63 -81.64
C ASP A 58 -7.45 -32.44 -82.20
N THR A 59 -7.72 -33.60 -81.58
CA THR A 59 -8.91 -34.41 -81.85
C THR A 59 -9.95 -34.13 -80.77
N VAL A 60 -11.10 -33.59 -81.16
CA VAL A 60 -12.16 -33.12 -80.25
C VAL A 60 -13.53 -33.60 -80.71
N GLU A 61 -14.50 -33.64 -79.80
CA GLU A 61 -15.91 -33.77 -80.18
C GLU A 61 -16.37 -32.51 -80.91
N VAL A 62 -17.13 -32.68 -82.01
CA VAL A 62 -17.61 -31.57 -82.85
C VAL A 62 -18.55 -30.62 -82.09
N ASN A 63 -19.15 -31.07 -80.98
CA ASN A 63 -19.90 -30.20 -80.05
C ASN A 63 -19.05 -29.14 -79.32
N LYS A 64 -17.73 -29.32 -79.21
CA LYS A 64 -16.83 -28.35 -78.56
C LYS A 64 -16.41 -27.21 -79.48
N LEU A 65 -16.39 -27.46 -80.80
CA LEU A 65 -16.14 -26.44 -81.82
C LEU A 65 -17.27 -25.40 -81.85
N ILE A 66 -16.96 -24.15 -82.17
CA ILE A 66 -17.94 -23.06 -82.34
C ILE A 66 -18.26 -22.81 -83.81
N VAL A 67 -19.29 -22.00 -84.09
CA VAL A 67 -19.65 -21.61 -85.46
C VAL A 67 -18.49 -20.84 -86.09
N GLY A 68 -18.11 -21.23 -87.31
CA GLY A 68 -16.92 -20.74 -88.01
C GLY A 68 -15.66 -21.57 -87.81
N ASP A 69 -15.62 -22.55 -86.90
CA ASP A 69 -14.48 -23.46 -86.76
C ASP A 69 -14.38 -24.43 -87.95
N ILE A 70 -13.15 -24.76 -88.34
CA ILE A 70 -12.81 -25.66 -89.44
C ILE A 70 -12.17 -26.93 -88.86
N PHE A 71 -12.63 -28.09 -89.33
CA PHE A 71 -12.06 -29.39 -89.00
C PHE A 71 -11.97 -30.29 -90.24
N ASN A 72 -11.07 -31.28 -90.22
CA ASN A 72 -11.00 -32.30 -91.26
C ASN A 72 -11.53 -33.65 -90.76
N ILE A 73 -12.34 -34.30 -91.60
CA ILE A 73 -12.69 -35.71 -91.48
C ILE A 73 -12.96 -36.28 -92.86
N SER A 74 -12.58 -37.54 -93.08
CA SER A 74 -12.66 -38.22 -94.39
C SER A 74 -11.87 -37.53 -95.52
N GLY A 75 -10.85 -36.72 -95.19
CA GLY A 75 -10.04 -35.99 -96.18
C GLY A 75 -10.72 -34.73 -96.74
N ILE A 76 -11.81 -34.28 -96.12
CA ILE A 76 -12.54 -33.07 -96.50
C ILE A 76 -12.48 -32.09 -95.32
N ASP A 77 -12.24 -30.80 -95.62
CA ASP A 77 -12.35 -29.71 -94.66
C ASP A 77 -13.81 -29.24 -94.57
N TRP A 78 -14.35 -29.25 -93.36
CA TRP A 78 -15.72 -28.87 -93.02
C TRP A 78 -15.72 -27.66 -92.11
N VAL A 79 -16.63 -26.73 -92.35
CA VAL A 79 -16.91 -25.59 -91.48
C VAL A 79 -18.13 -25.91 -90.63
N VAL A 80 -18.05 -25.63 -89.32
CA VAL A 80 -19.23 -25.63 -88.44
C VAL A 80 -20.11 -24.44 -88.82
N VAL A 81 -21.23 -24.71 -89.50
CA VAL A 81 -22.14 -23.64 -89.95
C VAL A 81 -23.27 -23.38 -88.96
N ALA A 82 -23.75 -24.41 -88.23
CA ALA A 82 -24.73 -24.24 -87.14
C ALA A 82 -24.59 -25.35 -86.08
N LYS A 83 -25.15 -25.12 -84.89
CA LYS A 83 -25.16 -26.08 -83.76
C LYS A 83 -26.54 -26.08 -83.11
N ASN A 84 -27.09 -27.26 -82.80
CA ASN A 84 -28.45 -27.43 -82.24
C ASN A 84 -29.48 -26.60 -83.03
N HIS A 85 -29.39 -26.67 -84.36
CA HIS A 85 -30.10 -25.77 -85.25
C HIS A 85 -31.59 -26.14 -85.32
N GLU A 86 -32.47 -25.15 -85.22
CA GLU A 86 -33.92 -25.34 -85.21
C GLU A 86 -34.40 -26.10 -86.46
N GLY A 87 -35.31 -27.06 -86.28
CA GLY A 87 -35.82 -27.92 -87.36
C GLY A 87 -34.89 -29.08 -87.79
N TYR A 88 -33.62 -29.05 -87.40
CA TYR A 88 -32.65 -30.15 -87.62
C TYR A 88 -32.60 -31.11 -86.40
N PRO A 89 -31.98 -32.30 -86.53
CA PRO A 89 -31.96 -33.28 -85.45
C PRO A 89 -31.38 -32.75 -84.13
N ASP A 90 -32.03 -33.05 -83.00
CA ASP A 90 -31.60 -32.61 -81.67
C ASP A 90 -30.15 -32.99 -81.35
N GLY A 91 -29.40 -32.06 -80.76
CA GLY A 91 -28.00 -32.27 -80.40
C GLY A 91 -27.05 -32.45 -81.58
N SER A 92 -27.47 -32.08 -82.80
CA SER A 92 -26.61 -32.14 -83.99
C SER A 92 -25.75 -30.89 -84.20
N VAL A 93 -24.66 -31.07 -84.95
CA VAL A 93 -23.86 -29.98 -85.50
C VAL A 93 -23.97 -30.02 -87.02
N THR A 94 -24.45 -28.93 -87.62
CA THR A 94 -24.62 -28.78 -89.06
C THR A 94 -23.32 -28.25 -89.66
N VAL A 95 -22.81 -28.95 -90.66
CA VAL A 95 -21.49 -28.68 -91.24
C VAL A 95 -21.54 -28.69 -92.76
N MET A 96 -20.75 -27.81 -93.37
CA MET A 96 -20.69 -27.63 -94.83
C MET A 96 -19.24 -27.69 -95.30
N SER A 97 -18.98 -28.19 -96.50
CA SER A 97 -17.60 -28.20 -97.03
C SER A 97 -17.07 -26.76 -97.14
N LYS A 98 -15.84 -26.55 -96.67
CA LYS A 98 -15.16 -25.23 -96.72
C LYS A 98 -15.17 -24.67 -98.13
N ASP A 99 -14.72 -25.49 -99.08
CA ASP A 99 -14.63 -25.15 -100.48
C ASP A 99 -15.54 -26.05 -101.34
N ILE A 100 -15.61 -25.76 -102.64
CA ILE A 100 -16.33 -26.57 -103.63
C ILE A 100 -15.52 -27.85 -103.88
N LEU A 101 -16.14 -29.02 -103.75
CA LEU A 101 -15.41 -30.29 -103.86
C LEU A 101 -15.31 -30.81 -105.31
N GLU A 102 -16.36 -30.63 -106.11
CA GLU A 102 -16.43 -31.05 -107.50
C GLU A 102 -17.50 -30.27 -108.26
N LYS A 103 -17.50 -30.32 -109.60
CA LYS A 103 -18.54 -29.74 -110.46
C LYS A 103 -19.44 -30.84 -111.02
N ARG A 104 -20.76 -30.69 -110.91
CA ARG A 104 -21.74 -31.65 -111.44
C ARG A 104 -23.02 -30.93 -111.91
N PRO A 105 -23.69 -31.43 -112.97
CA PRO A 105 -25.02 -30.96 -113.34
C PRO A 105 -26.04 -31.34 -112.25
N PHE A 106 -27.12 -30.56 -112.14
CA PHE A 106 -28.18 -30.77 -111.14
C PHE A 106 -29.03 -32.02 -111.45
N ASP A 107 -29.46 -32.19 -112.71
CA ASP A 107 -30.08 -33.41 -113.24
C ASP A 107 -29.36 -33.80 -114.56
N THR A 108 -29.47 -35.07 -114.96
CA THR A 108 -28.84 -35.64 -116.17
C THR A 108 -29.86 -36.34 -117.09
N LYS A 109 -31.16 -36.17 -116.84
CA LYS A 109 -32.24 -36.79 -117.62
C LYS A 109 -32.62 -35.93 -118.83
N SER A 110 -33.16 -36.57 -119.87
CA SER A 110 -33.55 -35.94 -121.14
C SER A 110 -34.83 -35.10 -121.08
N LEU A 111 -35.56 -35.13 -119.97
CA LEU A 111 -36.62 -34.18 -119.62
C LEU A 111 -36.25 -33.58 -118.26
N PRO A 112 -36.13 -32.24 -118.14
CA PRO A 112 -35.55 -31.62 -116.95
C PRO A 112 -36.48 -31.67 -115.74
N SER A 113 -35.88 -31.80 -114.55
CA SER A 113 -36.59 -31.68 -113.28
C SER A 113 -35.76 -30.84 -112.30
N SER A 114 -36.20 -29.62 -112.03
CA SER A 114 -35.69 -28.74 -110.96
C SER A 114 -36.08 -29.21 -109.55
N HIS A 115 -36.54 -30.45 -109.42
CA HIS A 115 -37.08 -31.05 -108.20
C HIS A 115 -35.98 -31.79 -107.44
N TRP A 116 -35.41 -31.17 -106.40
CA TRP A 116 -34.33 -31.72 -105.55
C TRP A 116 -34.49 -33.21 -105.27
N GLY A 117 -35.67 -33.63 -104.79
CA GLY A 117 -35.96 -35.02 -104.41
C GLY A 117 -35.71 -36.08 -105.49
N ASN A 118 -35.78 -35.72 -106.77
CA ASN A 118 -35.61 -36.62 -107.92
C ASN A 118 -34.32 -36.32 -108.72
N SER A 119 -33.56 -35.30 -108.36
CA SER A 119 -32.38 -34.83 -109.10
C SER A 119 -31.22 -35.84 -109.10
N SER A 120 -30.46 -35.90 -110.21
CA SER A 120 -29.23 -36.72 -110.26
C SER A 120 -28.18 -36.26 -109.24
N LEU A 121 -28.15 -34.98 -108.88
CA LEU A 121 -27.24 -34.46 -107.85
C LEU A 121 -27.58 -34.98 -106.45
N ARG A 122 -28.87 -35.03 -106.06
CA ARG A 122 -29.30 -35.65 -104.79
C ARG A 122 -28.97 -37.14 -104.75
N ALA A 123 -29.23 -37.86 -105.85
CA ALA A 123 -28.92 -39.27 -105.98
C ALA A 123 -27.41 -39.54 -105.92
N TYR A 124 -26.59 -38.64 -106.50
CA TYR A 124 -25.13 -38.68 -106.37
C TYR A 124 -24.68 -38.47 -104.92
N LEU A 125 -25.22 -37.44 -104.25
CA LEU A 125 -24.82 -37.05 -102.89
C LEU A 125 -25.11 -38.15 -101.84
N ASN A 126 -26.32 -38.73 -101.88
CA ASN A 126 -26.72 -39.78 -100.95
C ASN A 126 -26.32 -41.19 -101.41
N GLY A 127 -25.85 -41.34 -102.65
CA GLY A 127 -25.35 -42.59 -103.23
C GLY A 127 -23.83 -42.61 -103.32
N GLU A 128 -23.28 -42.30 -104.49
CA GLU A 128 -21.84 -42.36 -104.76
C GLU A 128 -20.98 -41.55 -103.78
N PHE A 129 -21.35 -40.31 -103.48
CA PHE A 129 -20.55 -39.43 -102.62
C PHE A 129 -20.54 -39.93 -101.18
N TYR A 130 -21.71 -40.18 -100.60
CA TYR A 130 -21.85 -40.84 -99.29
C TYR A 130 -21.03 -42.14 -99.20
N ASN A 131 -21.08 -42.97 -100.24
CA ASN A 131 -20.34 -44.23 -100.28
C ASN A 131 -18.81 -44.04 -100.31
N LYS A 132 -18.28 -42.93 -100.87
CA LYS A 132 -16.84 -42.59 -100.85
C LYS A 132 -16.33 -42.14 -99.47
N LEU A 133 -17.21 -41.64 -98.59
CA LEU A 133 -16.81 -41.14 -97.26
C LEU A 133 -16.22 -42.23 -96.35
N SER A 134 -15.45 -41.84 -95.34
CA SER A 134 -14.89 -42.78 -94.36
C SER A 134 -15.98 -43.51 -93.56
N LYS A 135 -15.64 -44.70 -93.03
CA LYS A 135 -16.56 -45.51 -92.21
C LYS A 135 -17.04 -44.73 -90.97
N ASP A 136 -16.12 -44.00 -90.34
CA ASP A 136 -16.35 -43.30 -89.08
C ASP A 136 -17.19 -42.03 -89.26
N LEU A 137 -17.03 -41.34 -90.41
CA LEU A 137 -17.92 -40.26 -90.80
C LEU A 137 -19.33 -40.79 -91.09
N LYS A 138 -19.46 -41.84 -91.90
CA LYS A 138 -20.76 -42.48 -92.22
C LYS A 138 -21.53 -42.97 -90.99
N ALA A 139 -20.84 -43.41 -89.94
CA ALA A 139 -21.47 -43.84 -88.69
C ALA A 139 -22.02 -42.67 -87.84
N ASN A 140 -21.62 -41.43 -88.14
CA ASN A 140 -21.93 -40.23 -87.36
C ASN A 140 -22.79 -39.20 -88.10
N ILE A 141 -22.95 -39.33 -89.42
CA ILE A 141 -23.95 -38.58 -90.20
C ILE A 141 -25.35 -38.92 -89.69
N LEU A 142 -26.16 -37.88 -89.49
CA LEU A 142 -27.57 -37.94 -89.15
C LEU A 142 -28.42 -37.70 -90.40
N GLU A 143 -29.48 -38.49 -90.54
CA GLU A 143 -30.48 -38.29 -91.58
C GLU A 143 -31.32 -37.05 -91.25
N THR A 144 -31.62 -36.26 -92.27
CA THR A 144 -32.16 -34.91 -92.15
C THR A 144 -33.45 -34.79 -92.95
N HIS A 145 -34.54 -34.39 -92.30
CA HIS A 145 -35.84 -34.22 -92.92
C HIS A 145 -35.97 -32.81 -93.54
N LEU A 146 -35.64 -32.66 -94.82
CA LEU A 146 -35.62 -31.37 -95.50
C LEU A 146 -36.99 -31.01 -96.07
N ILE A 147 -37.51 -29.84 -95.71
CA ILE A 147 -38.65 -29.21 -96.40
C ILE A 147 -38.18 -28.53 -97.69
N ASN A 148 -38.74 -28.90 -98.83
CA ASN A 148 -38.44 -28.32 -100.14
C ASN A 148 -39.73 -27.80 -100.79
N THR A 149 -39.65 -26.73 -101.57
CA THR A 149 -40.80 -26.21 -102.33
C THR A 149 -40.72 -26.67 -103.78
N ASN A 150 -41.85 -26.97 -104.42
CA ASN A 150 -41.88 -27.22 -105.87
C ASN A 150 -41.47 -25.95 -106.66
N PHE A 151 -41.03 -26.12 -107.92
CA PHE A 151 -40.63 -25.01 -108.81
C PHE A 151 -41.73 -23.95 -108.99
N ASN A 152 -42.98 -24.30 -108.74
CA ASN A 152 -44.12 -23.39 -108.86
C ASN A 152 -44.31 -22.49 -107.62
N GLY A 153 -43.50 -22.67 -106.57
CA GLY A 153 -43.59 -21.94 -105.30
C GLY A 153 -44.86 -22.21 -104.49
N LYS A 154 -45.55 -23.34 -104.74
CA LYS A 154 -46.95 -23.55 -104.32
C LYS A 154 -47.22 -24.78 -103.48
N GLU A 155 -46.36 -25.79 -103.51
CA GLU A 155 -46.52 -27.01 -102.71
C GLU A 155 -45.18 -27.38 -102.08
N ASP A 156 -45.22 -27.69 -100.78
CA ASP A 156 -44.06 -28.20 -100.04
C ASP A 156 -44.02 -29.73 -100.15
N TYR A 157 -42.82 -30.28 -100.30
CA TYR A 157 -42.54 -31.71 -100.28
C TYR A 157 -41.26 -31.99 -99.46
N TYR A 158 -41.15 -33.19 -98.92
CA TYR A 158 -40.09 -33.53 -97.98
C TYR A 158 -39.10 -34.53 -98.58
N THR A 159 -37.83 -34.42 -98.20
CA THR A 159 -36.79 -35.40 -98.54
C THR A 159 -35.96 -35.73 -97.32
N ASP A 160 -35.85 -37.03 -97.01
CA ASP A 160 -34.92 -37.52 -96.01
C ASP A 160 -33.54 -37.69 -96.66
N ASP A 161 -32.58 -36.89 -96.21
CA ASP A 161 -31.26 -36.77 -96.80
C ASP A 161 -30.15 -36.88 -95.74
N LYS A 162 -29.12 -37.68 -96.03
CA LYS A 162 -27.90 -37.78 -95.21
C LYS A 162 -26.88 -36.72 -95.60
N ILE A 163 -26.89 -36.34 -96.88
CA ILE A 163 -26.04 -35.31 -97.45
C ILE A 163 -26.88 -34.50 -98.43
N PHE A 164 -26.83 -33.18 -98.30
CA PHE A 164 -27.63 -32.23 -99.08
C PHE A 164 -26.82 -31.03 -99.51
N ILE A 165 -27.48 -30.04 -100.11
CA ILE A 165 -26.99 -28.69 -100.36
C ILE A 165 -28.01 -27.71 -99.77
N PRO A 166 -27.62 -26.58 -99.19
CA PRO A 166 -28.53 -25.74 -98.41
C PRO A 166 -29.39 -24.86 -99.32
N SER A 167 -30.46 -24.31 -98.77
CA SER A 167 -31.30 -23.28 -99.40
C SER A 167 -30.66 -21.90 -99.24
N LEU A 168 -31.16 -20.94 -100.02
CA LEU A 168 -30.76 -19.53 -99.91
C LEU A 168 -30.97 -18.97 -98.50
N GLU A 169 -32.11 -19.23 -97.86
CA GLU A 169 -32.38 -18.71 -96.51
C GLU A 169 -31.57 -19.39 -95.41
N GLU A 170 -31.25 -20.69 -95.54
CA GLU A 170 -30.28 -21.36 -94.66
C GLU A 170 -28.90 -20.67 -94.69
N ILE A 171 -28.47 -20.16 -95.85
CA ILE A 171 -27.23 -19.36 -96.01
C ILE A 171 -27.46 -17.83 -95.93
N GLY A 172 -28.56 -17.39 -95.32
CA GLY A 172 -28.80 -15.97 -94.98
C GLY A 172 -29.26 -15.08 -96.13
N LEU A 173 -29.61 -15.64 -97.29
CA LEU A 173 -30.11 -14.93 -98.46
C LEU A 173 -31.64 -15.01 -98.54
N LYS A 174 -32.32 -13.97 -98.04
CA LYS A 174 -33.80 -13.86 -98.07
C LYS A 174 -34.30 -13.59 -99.49
N VAL A 175 -34.87 -14.62 -100.12
CA VAL A 175 -35.38 -14.60 -101.51
C VAL A 175 -36.75 -15.28 -101.52
N CYS A 176 -37.71 -14.70 -102.25
CA CYS A 176 -39.09 -15.16 -102.24
C CYS A 176 -39.25 -16.65 -102.58
N ASN A 177 -40.14 -17.31 -101.84
CA ASN A 177 -40.45 -18.75 -101.92
C ASN A 177 -39.31 -19.71 -101.54
N SER A 178 -38.20 -19.21 -101.01
CA SER A 178 -37.29 -20.02 -100.17
C SER A 178 -37.92 -20.34 -98.82
N LYS A 179 -37.53 -21.48 -98.24
CA LYS A 179 -37.89 -21.91 -96.88
C LYS A 179 -36.70 -22.63 -96.26
N PRO A 180 -36.11 -22.12 -95.16
CA PRO A 180 -35.15 -22.89 -94.39
C PRO A 180 -35.88 -24.02 -93.65
N VAL A 181 -35.13 -25.06 -93.29
CA VAL A 181 -35.51 -25.92 -92.17
C VAL A 181 -35.27 -25.12 -90.88
N GLY A 182 -36.36 -24.66 -90.25
CA GLY A 182 -36.32 -23.83 -89.05
C GLY A 182 -35.87 -22.39 -89.32
N SER A 183 -34.58 -22.12 -89.19
CA SER A 183 -33.98 -20.78 -89.27
C SER A 183 -32.77 -20.72 -90.22
N SER A 184 -32.11 -19.58 -90.35
CA SER A 184 -30.81 -19.50 -91.04
C SER A 184 -29.68 -20.10 -90.19
N PHE A 185 -28.63 -20.65 -90.79
CA PHE A 185 -27.49 -21.24 -90.07
C PHE A 185 -26.75 -20.28 -89.13
N ASN A 186 -26.92 -18.96 -89.30
CA ASN A 186 -26.21 -17.87 -88.60
C ASN A 186 -24.70 -17.77 -88.90
N ALA A 187 -24.02 -18.78 -89.45
CA ALA A 187 -22.68 -18.60 -90.01
C ALA A 187 -22.59 -17.57 -91.16
N PHE A 188 -23.70 -17.34 -91.88
CA PHE A 188 -23.72 -16.62 -93.15
C PHE A 188 -24.44 -15.27 -93.03
N HIS A 189 -23.76 -14.26 -92.48
CA HIS A 189 -24.31 -12.91 -92.30
C HIS A 189 -24.18 -12.00 -93.53
N ASP A 190 -23.16 -12.22 -94.36
CA ASP A 190 -22.77 -11.33 -95.46
C ASP A 190 -22.26 -12.13 -96.68
N ASN A 191 -21.76 -11.43 -97.70
CA ASN A 191 -21.22 -12.11 -98.88
C ASN A 191 -19.86 -12.78 -98.59
N ALA A 192 -19.01 -12.19 -97.73
CA ALA A 192 -17.69 -12.73 -97.43
C ALA A 192 -17.78 -14.11 -96.75
N SER A 193 -18.69 -14.26 -95.78
CA SER A 193 -18.98 -15.54 -95.12
C SER A 193 -19.44 -16.65 -96.06
N ARG A 194 -20.07 -16.33 -97.22
CA ARG A 194 -20.54 -17.30 -98.22
C ARG A 194 -19.50 -17.74 -99.26
N ILE A 195 -18.31 -17.15 -99.28
CA ILE A 195 -17.25 -17.46 -100.26
C ILE A 195 -16.85 -18.95 -100.23
N ALA A 196 -16.46 -19.50 -101.39
CA ALA A 196 -15.86 -20.83 -101.53
C ALA A 196 -15.00 -20.90 -102.80
N LYS A 197 -13.85 -21.59 -102.71
CA LYS A 197 -12.87 -21.74 -103.81
C LYS A 197 -13.11 -23.06 -104.57
N PHE A 198 -12.50 -23.19 -105.74
CA PHE A 198 -12.48 -24.44 -106.52
C PHE A 198 -11.15 -24.57 -107.26
N GLY A 199 -10.18 -25.23 -106.63
CA GLY A 199 -8.78 -25.24 -107.08
C GLY A 199 -8.11 -23.86 -107.03
N ASP A 200 -6.90 -23.76 -107.57
CA ASP A 200 -5.98 -22.63 -107.39
C ASP A 200 -6.28 -21.40 -108.28
N LYS A 201 -7.57 -21.09 -108.55
CA LYS A 201 -7.97 -19.99 -109.47
C LYS A 201 -9.22 -19.24 -109.00
N ASP A 202 -9.13 -17.92 -108.96
CA ASP A 202 -10.15 -17.02 -108.37
C ASP A 202 -11.34 -16.65 -109.29
N TYR A 203 -11.40 -17.16 -110.53
CA TYR A 203 -12.35 -16.68 -111.54
C TYR A 203 -13.67 -17.45 -111.61
N GLU A 204 -14.78 -16.73 -111.37
CA GLU A 204 -16.19 -17.06 -111.70
C GLU A 204 -16.61 -18.53 -111.55
N TRP A 205 -16.33 -19.11 -110.38
CA TRP A 205 -17.00 -20.33 -109.96
C TRP A 205 -18.35 -20.02 -109.32
N THR A 206 -19.27 -20.99 -109.38
CA THR A 206 -20.52 -20.97 -108.63
C THR A 206 -20.74 -22.31 -107.94
N TYR A 207 -21.65 -22.37 -106.95
CA TYR A 207 -22.14 -23.62 -106.37
C TYR A 207 -23.66 -23.65 -106.22
N TRP A 208 -24.23 -24.87 -106.31
CA TRP A 208 -25.67 -25.11 -106.24
C TRP A 208 -26.25 -24.90 -104.83
N THR A 209 -27.52 -24.46 -104.80
CA THR A 209 -28.39 -24.48 -103.62
C THR A 209 -29.62 -25.36 -103.88
N ARG A 210 -30.31 -25.83 -102.84
CA ARG A 210 -31.57 -26.58 -103.03
C ARG A 210 -32.67 -25.60 -103.47
N VAL A 211 -33.31 -25.93 -104.60
CA VAL A 211 -34.13 -25.00 -105.40
C VAL A 211 -35.40 -24.56 -104.68
N PRO A 212 -35.71 -23.26 -104.72
CA PRO A 212 -37.01 -22.84 -105.27
C PRO A 212 -36.92 -21.55 -106.10
N THR A 213 -37.94 -21.26 -106.90
CA THR A 213 -38.03 -20.04 -107.73
C THR A 213 -39.50 -19.64 -107.88
N THR A 214 -39.76 -18.35 -108.16
CA THR A 214 -40.88 -17.90 -109.01
C THR A 214 -40.63 -16.46 -109.48
N LEU A 215 -40.57 -16.23 -110.80
CA LEU A 215 -40.92 -14.93 -111.38
C LEU A 215 -41.76 -15.13 -112.67
N THR A 216 -42.99 -14.61 -112.65
CA THR A 216 -43.89 -14.42 -113.80
C THR A 216 -44.06 -15.59 -114.77
N LEU A 217 -44.98 -16.50 -114.43
CA LEU A 217 -45.52 -17.48 -115.37
C LEU A 217 -46.55 -16.81 -116.31
N GLN A 218 -46.21 -16.63 -117.60
CA GLN A 218 -47.19 -16.56 -118.67
C GLN A 218 -47.08 -17.82 -119.53
N ALA A 219 -48.12 -18.66 -119.46
CA ALA A 219 -48.36 -19.89 -120.22
C ALA A 219 -47.23 -20.39 -121.16
N LEU A 220 -46.29 -21.17 -120.60
CA LEU A 220 -45.32 -21.95 -121.38
C LEU A 220 -45.77 -23.43 -121.46
N PRO A 221 -45.57 -24.14 -122.58
CA PRO A 221 -45.97 -25.55 -122.72
C PRO A 221 -45.20 -26.50 -121.80
N ALA A 222 -45.73 -27.72 -121.64
CA ALA A 222 -45.02 -28.81 -120.99
C ALA A 222 -43.72 -29.14 -121.76
N GLY A 223 -42.58 -29.08 -121.07
CA GLY A 223 -41.25 -29.23 -121.67
C GLY A 223 -40.51 -27.92 -121.96
N THR A 224 -40.75 -26.86 -121.18
CA THR A 224 -39.99 -25.59 -121.23
C THR A 224 -39.06 -25.48 -120.02
N ASP A 225 -37.95 -24.73 -120.16
CA ASP A 225 -36.83 -24.70 -119.21
C ASP A 225 -37.18 -24.13 -117.82
N VAL A 226 -36.32 -24.45 -116.83
CA VAL A 226 -36.52 -24.13 -115.41
C VAL A 226 -35.21 -23.68 -114.75
N ASP A 227 -35.27 -22.54 -114.07
CA ASP A 227 -34.15 -21.96 -113.31
C ASP A 227 -33.72 -22.79 -112.08
N VAL A 228 -32.45 -22.66 -111.70
CA VAL A 228 -31.95 -22.96 -110.35
C VAL A 228 -31.02 -21.84 -109.86
N PHE A 229 -31.12 -21.53 -108.57
CA PHE A 229 -30.23 -20.57 -107.92
C PHE A 229 -28.86 -21.16 -107.59
N TYR A 230 -27.84 -20.36 -107.85
CA TYR A 230 -26.45 -20.63 -107.52
C TYR A 230 -25.83 -19.45 -106.76
N VAL A 231 -24.77 -19.72 -106.01
CA VAL A 231 -23.96 -18.70 -105.32
C VAL A 231 -22.63 -18.57 -106.03
N TYR A 232 -22.24 -17.35 -106.42
CA TYR A 232 -20.95 -17.03 -107.01
C TYR A 232 -19.80 -17.16 -106.00
N SER A 233 -18.56 -17.27 -106.49
CA SER A 233 -17.34 -17.29 -105.67
C SER A 233 -17.14 -16.06 -104.76
N ASN A 234 -17.82 -14.94 -105.04
CA ASN A 234 -17.84 -13.75 -104.18
C ASN A 234 -18.98 -13.73 -103.14
N GLY A 235 -19.78 -14.80 -103.04
CA GLY A 235 -20.85 -14.97 -102.06
C GLY A 235 -22.18 -14.28 -102.37
N THR A 236 -22.35 -13.66 -103.55
CA THR A 236 -23.68 -13.23 -104.04
C THR A 236 -24.42 -14.38 -104.73
N SER A 237 -25.74 -14.32 -104.82
CA SER A 237 -26.58 -15.32 -105.50
C SER A 237 -27.27 -14.79 -106.75
N ASN A 238 -27.51 -15.65 -107.73
CA ASN A 238 -28.31 -15.34 -108.92
C ASN A 238 -28.99 -16.62 -109.47
N TYR A 239 -29.90 -16.44 -110.42
CA TYR A 239 -30.56 -17.52 -111.19
C TYR A 239 -30.12 -17.48 -112.67
N ARG A 240 -30.48 -18.51 -113.45
CA ARG A 240 -30.19 -18.64 -114.89
C ARG A 240 -30.96 -19.81 -115.50
N ASP A 241 -31.45 -19.62 -116.73
CA ASP A 241 -31.99 -20.69 -117.59
C ASP A 241 -30.99 -21.85 -117.72
N ILE A 242 -31.41 -23.06 -117.36
CA ILE A 242 -30.51 -24.22 -117.44
C ILE A 242 -30.63 -24.90 -118.81
N ASN A 243 -29.55 -24.82 -119.58
CA ASN A 243 -29.29 -25.78 -120.65
C ASN A 243 -28.53 -26.99 -120.06
N PHE A 244 -29.24 -28.08 -119.76
CA PHE A 244 -28.85 -29.12 -118.79
C PHE A 244 -27.58 -29.92 -119.10
N ASN A 245 -26.99 -29.78 -120.29
CA ASN A 245 -25.73 -30.43 -120.66
C ASN A 245 -24.46 -29.76 -120.07
N ARG A 246 -24.60 -28.74 -119.21
CA ARG A 246 -23.46 -28.01 -118.64
C ARG A 246 -22.96 -28.63 -117.33
N ILE A 247 -21.76 -29.22 -117.36
CA ILE A 247 -21.00 -29.69 -116.17
C ILE A 247 -20.38 -28.48 -115.43
N GLY A 248 -21.16 -27.41 -115.26
CA GLY A 248 -20.65 -26.06 -114.98
C GLY A 248 -20.34 -25.79 -113.51
N ASP A 249 -21.27 -26.17 -112.63
CA ASP A 249 -21.41 -25.55 -111.33
C ASP A 249 -21.12 -26.51 -110.16
N GLY A 250 -20.73 -25.92 -109.05
CA GLY A 250 -20.06 -26.60 -107.94
C GLY A 250 -21.00 -27.29 -106.95
N VAL A 251 -20.48 -28.33 -106.32
CA VAL A 251 -21.11 -29.04 -105.21
C VAL A 251 -20.40 -28.66 -103.91
N ARG A 252 -21.12 -28.05 -102.96
CA ARG A 252 -20.72 -27.89 -101.56
C ARG A 252 -21.66 -28.72 -100.67
N PRO A 253 -21.29 -29.95 -100.30
CA PRO A 253 -22.12 -30.77 -99.45
C PRO A 253 -22.34 -30.14 -98.06
N THR A 254 -23.56 -30.27 -97.56
CA THR A 254 -23.95 -29.99 -96.17
C THR A 254 -24.49 -31.29 -95.56
N LEU A 255 -24.21 -31.52 -94.28
CA LEU A 255 -24.70 -32.67 -93.53
C LEU A 255 -24.79 -32.34 -92.03
N ASN A 256 -25.49 -33.18 -91.28
CA ASN A 256 -25.59 -33.07 -89.82
C ASN A 256 -24.80 -34.19 -89.14
N LEU A 257 -24.04 -33.85 -88.11
CA LEU A 257 -23.25 -34.79 -87.32
C LEU A 257 -23.79 -34.91 -85.90
N LYS A 258 -23.63 -36.10 -85.31
CA LYS A 258 -23.81 -36.29 -83.86
C LYS A 258 -22.85 -35.38 -83.09
N SER A 259 -23.31 -34.76 -82.01
CA SER A 259 -22.51 -33.90 -81.14
C SER A 259 -21.18 -34.54 -80.69
N SER A 260 -21.19 -35.84 -80.39
CA SER A 260 -20.01 -36.61 -79.97
C SER A 260 -19.11 -37.09 -81.11
N THR A 261 -19.25 -36.57 -82.34
CA THR A 261 -18.40 -36.98 -83.47
C THR A 261 -16.98 -36.47 -83.24
N LEU A 262 -16.00 -37.37 -83.15
CA LEU A 262 -14.60 -36.99 -83.04
C LEU A 262 -14.06 -36.50 -84.39
N VAL A 263 -13.51 -35.29 -84.38
CA VAL A 263 -12.99 -34.58 -85.56
C VAL A 263 -11.64 -33.95 -85.25
N LYS A 264 -10.81 -33.73 -86.27
CA LYS A 264 -9.51 -33.06 -86.10
C LYS A 264 -9.63 -31.57 -86.41
N TYR A 265 -9.49 -30.72 -85.40
CA TYR A 265 -9.54 -29.26 -85.57
C TYR A 265 -8.36 -28.74 -86.40
N ILE A 266 -8.61 -27.76 -87.28
CA ILE A 266 -7.62 -27.21 -88.20
C ILE A 266 -7.45 -25.69 -88.04
N ASP A 267 -8.53 -24.91 -88.11
CA ASP A 267 -8.43 -23.44 -88.11
C ASP A 267 -9.81 -22.78 -87.85
N LYS A 268 -9.91 -21.45 -87.92
CA LYS A 268 -11.18 -20.71 -88.03
C LYS A 268 -11.39 -20.16 -89.44
N HIS A 269 -12.64 -19.99 -89.84
CA HIS A 269 -13.02 -19.42 -91.13
C HIS A 269 -12.78 -17.91 -91.15
N GLU A 270 -11.98 -17.44 -92.11
CA GLU A 270 -11.45 -16.07 -92.22
C GLU A 270 -12.50 -14.94 -92.17
N HIS A 271 -13.77 -15.28 -92.41
CA HIS A 271 -14.89 -14.34 -92.60
C HIS A 271 -16.12 -14.61 -91.71
N ILE A 272 -15.98 -15.42 -90.63
CA ILE A 272 -17.08 -15.69 -89.68
C ILE A 272 -16.65 -15.23 -88.28
N LYS A 273 -17.48 -14.41 -87.61
CA LYS A 273 -17.21 -13.76 -86.32
C LYS A 273 -18.45 -13.71 -85.44
N LEU A 274 -18.28 -13.36 -84.16
CA LEU A 274 -19.31 -13.21 -83.13
C LEU A 274 -19.20 -11.82 -82.46
N ASP A 275 -20.34 -11.28 -82.01
CA ASP A 275 -20.42 -10.05 -81.21
C ASP A 275 -20.18 -10.33 -79.71
N ASP A 276 -19.49 -9.42 -79.02
CA ASP A 276 -19.37 -9.43 -77.55
C ASP A 276 -20.47 -8.61 -76.87
N LYS A 277 -20.86 -9.03 -75.65
CA LYS A 277 -21.99 -8.51 -74.85
C LYS A 277 -21.77 -8.59 -73.33
N GLU A 278 -20.60 -9.03 -72.85
CA GLU A 278 -20.31 -9.05 -71.41
C GLU A 278 -19.73 -7.71 -70.93
N SER A 279 -19.88 -7.37 -69.64
CA SER A 279 -19.37 -6.11 -69.06
C SER A 279 -18.17 -6.36 -68.16
N PRO A 280 -17.19 -5.43 -68.12
CA PRO A 280 -15.99 -5.57 -67.29
C PRO A 280 -16.34 -5.67 -65.80
N THR A 281 -15.69 -6.58 -65.08
CA THR A 281 -15.77 -6.64 -63.61
C THR A 281 -14.84 -5.62 -62.96
N ILE A 282 -15.16 -5.15 -61.75
CA ILE A 282 -14.37 -4.13 -61.04
C ILE A 282 -14.29 -4.43 -59.53
N GLU A 283 -13.10 -4.26 -58.97
CA GLU A 283 -12.73 -4.51 -57.57
C GLU A 283 -11.97 -3.29 -57.03
N VAL A 284 -12.29 -2.86 -55.79
CA VAL A 284 -11.62 -1.72 -55.14
C VAL A 284 -11.21 -2.13 -53.73
N THR A 285 -9.94 -1.87 -53.39
CA THR A 285 -9.32 -2.27 -52.11
C THR A 285 -8.58 -1.10 -51.47
N GLY A 286 -8.09 -1.27 -50.24
CA GLY A 286 -7.33 -0.23 -49.51
C GLY A 286 -8.17 0.69 -48.60
N ASN A 287 -9.49 0.55 -48.58
CA ASN A 287 -10.34 1.24 -47.60
C ASN A 287 -10.08 0.72 -46.17
N THR A 288 -10.07 1.60 -45.18
CA THR A 288 -9.82 1.26 -43.76
C THR A 288 -11.12 1.02 -42.99
N THR A 289 -11.08 0.13 -42.00
CA THR A 289 -12.14 -0.03 -40.99
C THR A 289 -11.88 0.77 -39.71
N SER A 290 -10.66 1.30 -39.54
CA SER A 290 -10.23 2.06 -38.36
C SER A 290 -10.01 3.52 -38.71
N TRP A 291 -10.29 4.42 -37.76
CA TRP A 291 -10.02 5.86 -37.88
C TRP A 291 -8.55 6.16 -38.22
N THR A 292 -8.32 7.18 -39.05
CA THR A 292 -6.99 7.62 -39.49
C THR A 292 -6.96 9.12 -39.78
N ASN A 293 -5.85 9.78 -39.43
CA ASN A 293 -5.57 11.16 -39.82
C ASN A 293 -4.77 11.31 -41.12
N LYS A 294 -4.51 10.20 -41.81
CA LYS A 294 -3.82 10.15 -43.09
C LYS A 294 -4.81 10.00 -44.24
N ASP A 295 -4.37 10.34 -45.44
CA ASP A 295 -5.11 10.03 -46.66
C ASP A 295 -5.18 8.50 -46.87
N ILE A 296 -6.28 8.04 -47.47
CA ILE A 296 -6.52 6.64 -47.82
C ILE A 296 -6.25 6.47 -49.32
N ILE A 297 -5.52 5.43 -49.70
CA ILE A 297 -5.30 5.10 -51.13
C ILE A 297 -6.23 3.95 -51.49
N LEU A 298 -7.22 4.24 -52.35
CA LEU A 298 -8.09 3.23 -52.93
C LEU A 298 -7.42 2.66 -54.19
N ASN A 299 -7.17 1.36 -54.20
CA ASN A 299 -6.49 0.63 -55.26
C ASN A 299 -7.59 -0.06 -56.09
N VAL A 300 -7.76 0.34 -57.35
CA VAL A 300 -8.81 -0.15 -58.25
C VAL A 300 -8.22 -1.14 -59.24
N SER A 301 -8.91 -2.24 -59.49
CA SER A 301 -8.61 -3.13 -60.62
C SER A 301 -9.89 -3.57 -61.34
N ALA A 302 -9.79 -3.77 -62.65
CA ALA A 302 -10.86 -4.26 -63.49
C ALA A 302 -10.40 -5.47 -64.32
N LYS A 303 -11.31 -6.37 -64.65
CA LYS A 303 -11.03 -7.60 -65.43
C LYS A 303 -12.16 -7.86 -66.42
N ASP A 304 -11.79 -8.22 -67.63
CA ASP A 304 -12.71 -8.42 -68.74
C ASP A 304 -12.21 -9.52 -69.69
N ASN A 305 -13.11 -10.19 -70.40
CA ASN A 305 -12.81 -11.31 -71.30
C ASN A 305 -12.21 -10.84 -72.65
N ASN A 306 -12.58 -9.65 -73.14
CA ASN A 306 -12.07 -9.04 -74.38
C ASN A 306 -11.30 -7.73 -74.13
N LYS A 307 -10.70 -7.62 -72.93
CA LYS A 307 -9.78 -6.58 -72.43
C LYS A 307 -10.44 -5.24 -72.04
N VAL A 308 -10.11 -4.81 -70.83
CA VAL A 308 -10.42 -3.47 -70.30
C VAL A 308 -9.71 -2.38 -71.12
N LYS A 309 -10.44 -1.31 -71.41
CA LYS A 309 -10.00 -0.13 -72.15
C LYS A 309 -9.61 1.00 -71.21
N SER A 310 -10.40 1.26 -70.17
CA SER A 310 -10.09 2.30 -69.17
C SER A 310 -10.87 2.18 -67.85
N ILE A 311 -10.39 2.91 -66.84
CA ILE A 311 -11.09 3.18 -65.57
C ILE A 311 -11.24 4.70 -65.42
N THR A 312 -12.48 5.17 -65.24
CA THR A 312 -12.78 6.54 -64.81
C THR A 312 -12.83 6.62 -63.28
N LEU A 313 -12.10 7.58 -62.73
CA LEU A 313 -11.94 7.86 -61.30
C LEU A 313 -12.99 8.87 -60.78
N PRO A 314 -13.15 9.04 -59.45
CA PRO A 314 -14.17 9.90 -58.85
C PRO A 314 -14.03 11.41 -59.15
N ASP A 315 -12.86 11.85 -59.61
CA ASP A 315 -12.60 13.22 -60.10
C ASP A 315 -12.95 13.41 -61.59
N GLY A 316 -13.46 12.37 -62.26
CA GLY A 316 -13.74 12.34 -63.70
C GLY A 316 -12.51 12.06 -64.57
N LYS A 317 -11.32 11.89 -64.00
CA LYS A 317 -10.11 11.54 -64.74
C LYS A 317 -10.19 10.08 -65.20
N THR A 318 -9.85 9.83 -66.45
CA THR A 318 -9.83 8.47 -67.02
C THR A 318 -8.39 7.98 -67.18
N VAL A 319 -8.15 6.72 -66.79
CA VAL A 319 -6.86 6.03 -66.87
C VAL A 319 -6.99 4.85 -67.83
N SER A 320 -6.21 4.84 -68.90
CA SER A 320 -6.21 3.75 -69.91
C SER A 320 -5.40 2.55 -69.42
N SER A 321 -5.95 1.82 -68.45
CA SER A 321 -5.29 0.75 -67.70
C SER A 321 -6.33 -0.20 -67.10
N ASP A 322 -5.94 -1.44 -66.79
CA ASP A 322 -6.73 -2.38 -65.99
C ASP A 322 -6.69 -2.05 -64.49
N LYS A 323 -5.82 -1.12 -64.07
CA LYS A 323 -5.58 -0.72 -62.69
C LYS A 323 -5.39 0.79 -62.55
N ALA A 324 -5.87 1.36 -61.46
CA ALA A 324 -5.66 2.77 -61.10
C ALA A 324 -5.76 3.00 -59.59
N ASP A 325 -4.99 3.94 -59.07
CA ASP A 325 -5.02 4.34 -57.66
C ASP A 325 -5.68 5.71 -57.47
N TYR A 326 -6.38 5.90 -56.36
CA TYR A 326 -7.05 7.16 -56.03
C TYR A 326 -6.89 7.54 -54.55
N THR A 327 -6.31 8.71 -54.29
CA THR A 327 -6.08 9.24 -52.94
C THR A 327 -7.32 9.96 -52.42
N VAL A 328 -7.95 9.38 -51.40
CA VAL A 328 -9.09 9.93 -50.68
C VAL A 328 -8.59 10.74 -49.48
N THR A 329 -8.93 12.03 -49.47
CA THR A 329 -8.42 13.01 -48.47
C THR A 329 -9.47 13.45 -47.44
N LYS A 330 -10.73 13.08 -47.63
CA LYS A 330 -11.92 13.42 -46.83
C LYS A 330 -12.91 12.24 -46.84
N ASN A 331 -13.88 12.24 -45.91
CA ASN A 331 -14.98 11.29 -45.95
C ASN A 331 -15.96 11.61 -47.10
N GLY A 332 -16.55 10.57 -47.71
CA GLY A 332 -17.44 10.69 -48.86
C GLY A 332 -17.72 9.37 -49.57
N THR A 333 -18.51 9.42 -50.65
CA THR A 333 -18.76 8.27 -51.53
C THR A 333 -18.00 8.46 -52.84
N TYR A 334 -17.17 7.47 -53.19
CA TYR A 334 -16.23 7.51 -54.30
C TYR A 334 -16.66 6.54 -55.40
N LYS A 335 -16.90 7.07 -56.60
CA LYS A 335 -17.47 6.36 -57.76
C LYS A 335 -16.38 6.05 -58.78
N PHE A 336 -16.23 4.78 -59.10
CA PHE A 336 -15.31 4.26 -60.12
C PHE A 336 -16.12 3.62 -61.24
N THR A 337 -15.69 3.74 -62.50
CA THR A 337 -16.36 3.07 -63.64
C THR A 337 -15.32 2.49 -64.58
N ALA A 338 -15.43 1.19 -64.91
CA ALA A 338 -14.62 0.54 -65.91
C ALA A 338 -15.37 0.47 -67.27
N GLU A 339 -14.61 0.53 -68.36
CA GLU A 339 -15.08 0.42 -69.75
C GLU A 339 -14.19 -0.56 -70.53
N ASP A 340 -14.78 -1.38 -71.41
CA ASP A 340 -14.09 -2.31 -72.32
C ASP A 340 -13.96 -1.74 -73.75
N GLU A 341 -13.35 -2.51 -74.68
CA GLU A 341 -13.20 -2.09 -76.08
C GLU A 341 -14.51 -2.13 -76.91
N ALA A 342 -15.52 -2.89 -76.48
CA ALA A 342 -16.85 -2.94 -77.11
C ALA A 342 -17.76 -1.77 -76.66
N GLY A 343 -17.44 -1.13 -75.54
CA GLY A 343 -18.15 -0.01 -74.96
C GLY A 343 -19.06 -0.35 -73.76
N ASN A 344 -19.07 -1.60 -73.27
CA ASN A 344 -19.84 -1.95 -72.07
C ASN A 344 -19.15 -1.39 -70.82
N LYS A 345 -19.94 -1.14 -69.77
CA LYS A 345 -19.46 -0.41 -68.57
C LYS A 345 -20.00 -0.99 -67.27
N THR A 346 -19.18 -0.92 -66.23
CA THR A 346 -19.56 -1.29 -64.86
C THR A 346 -19.10 -0.21 -63.89
N THR A 347 -20.02 0.26 -63.04
CA THR A 347 -19.74 1.24 -61.98
C THR A 347 -19.68 0.56 -60.61
N LYS A 348 -18.74 0.99 -59.76
CA LYS A 348 -18.65 0.63 -58.34
C LYS A 348 -18.52 1.88 -57.48
N GLU A 349 -19.24 1.90 -56.37
CA GLU A 349 -19.16 2.97 -55.38
C GLU A 349 -18.61 2.42 -54.05
N ILE A 350 -17.76 3.22 -53.39
CA ILE A 350 -17.10 2.91 -52.12
C ILE A 350 -17.32 4.08 -51.17
N VAL A 351 -17.82 3.80 -49.97
CA VAL A 351 -17.97 4.80 -48.90
C VAL A 351 -16.69 4.82 -48.06
N VAL A 352 -16.17 6.00 -47.81
CA VAL A 352 -15.06 6.26 -46.87
C VAL A 352 -15.57 7.18 -45.78
N ASP A 353 -15.58 6.70 -44.53
CA ASP A 353 -16.20 7.36 -43.37
C ASP A 353 -15.29 7.33 -42.12
N LYS A 354 -13.98 7.12 -42.31
CA LYS A 354 -12.97 6.89 -41.26
C LYS A 354 -11.73 7.79 -41.35
N ILE A 355 -11.77 8.85 -42.16
CA ILE A 355 -10.76 9.92 -42.10
C ILE A 355 -11.20 10.94 -41.05
N ASP A 356 -10.31 11.30 -40.14
CA ASP A 356 -10.49 12.44 -39.23
C ASP A 356 -9.15 13.16 -39.03
N LYS A 357 -9.17 14.48 -39.25
CA LYS A 357 -8.01 15.38 -39.24
C LYS A 357 -8.27 16.64 -38.42
N GLU A 358 -9.40 16.68 -37.70
CA GLU A 358 -9.67 17.77 -36.76
C GLU A 358 -8.84 17.54 -35.49
N LEU A 359 -8.50 18.62 -34.77
CA LEU A 359 -7.72 18.49 -33.55
C LEU A 359 -8.68 18.39 -32.35
N PRO A 360 -8.53 17.40 -31.46
CA PRO A 360 -9.38 17.28 -30.29
C PRO A 360 -9.30 18.56 -29.44
N THR A 361 -10.46 19.11 -29.07
CA THR A 361 -10.54 20.29 -28.21
C THR A 361 -10.19 19.92 -26.77
N LEU A 362 -9.50 20.82 -26.06
CA LEU A 362 -9.04 20.62 -24.68
C LEU A 362 -9.18 21.94 -23.90
N ASN A 363 -9.88 21.92 -22.77
CA ASN A 363 -9.97 23.03 -21.82
C ASN A 363 -9.65 22.54 -20.40
N LEU A 364 -8.93 23.37 -19.63
CA LEU A 364 -8.43 23.06 -18.30
C LEU A 364 -8.92 24.12 -17.30
N SER A 365 -9.21 23.70 -16.07
CA SER A 365 -9.51 24.60 -14.94
C SER A 365 -9.16 23.92 -13.62
N THR A 366 -8.93 24.68 -12.54
CA THR A 366 -8.71 24.10 -11.20
C THR A 366 -10.03 23.98 -10.42
N SER A 367 -10.09 23.09 -9.43
CA SER A 367 -11.21 23.05 -8.46
C SER A 367 -11.17 24.18 -7.43
N ILE A 368 -9.99 24.76 -7.18
CA ILE A 368 -9.77 25.87 -6.22
C ILE A 368 -8.77 26.86 -6.85
N ALA A 369 -9.05 28.16 -6.71
CA ALA A 369 -8.20 29.25 -7.22
C ALA A 369 -7.40 30.01 -6.14
N GLY A 370 -7.84 29.98 -4.88
CA GLY A 370 -7.10 30.51 -3.73
C GLY A 370 -6.13 29.49 -3.13
N SER A 371 -5.31 29.91 -2.17
CA SER A 371 -4.40 29.03 -1.43
C SER A 371 -5.15 27.90 -0.71
N THR A 372 -4.54 26.73 -0.61
CA THR A 372 -5.14 25.58 0.07
C THR A 372 -4.10 24.58 0.57
N ASN A 373 -4.32 24.04 1.77
CA ASN A 373 -3.56 22.89 2.28
C ASN A 373 -4.08 21.52 1.84
N GLY A 374 -5.15 21.51 1.04
CA GLY A 374 -5.68 20.31 0.42
C GLY A 374 -4.86 19.83 -0.79
N ASN A 375 -5.53 19.06 -1.64
CA ASN A 375 -5.07 18.78 -2.99
C ASN A 375 -5.93 19.62 -3.96
N VAL A 376 -5.34 20.08 -5.05
CA VAL A 376 -6.07 20.78 -6.12
C VAL A 376 -6.40 19.76 -7.20
N ASP A 377 -7.54 19.92 -7.86
CA ASP A 377 -7.91 19.10 -9.01
C ASP A 377 -7.82 19.89 -10.30
N ILE A 378 -7.17 19.31 -11.31
CA ILE A 378 -7.24 19.76 -12.70
C ILE A 378 -8.48 19.11 -13.31
N ASN A 379 -9.50 19.93 -13.58
CA ASN A 379 -10.70 19.52 -14.32
C ASN A 379 -10.41 19.65 -15.83
N ILE A 380 -10.65 18.57 -16.57
CA ILE A 380 -10.24 18.40 -17.97
C ILE A 380 -11.49 18.22 -18.82
N ASP A 381 -11.85 19.26 -19.58
CA ASP A 381 -12.91 19.19 -20.58
C ASP A 381 -12.28 18.94 -21.96
N ALA A 382 -12.23 17.67 -22.35
CA ALA A 382 -11.70 17.23 -23.64
C ALA A 382 -12.82 16.67 -24.53
N LYS A 383 -12.94 17.17 -25.76
CA LYS A 383 -13.96 16.73 -26.72
C LYS A 383 -13.39 16.64 -28.13
N ASP A 384 -13.78 15.60 -28.85
CA ASP A 384 -13.63 15.50 -30.29
C ASP A 384 -15.00 15.26 -30.95
N THR A 385 -15.17 15.75 -32.18
CA THR A 385 -16.46 15.78 -32.89
C THR A 385 -16.65 14.70 -33.95
N LEU A 386 -15.61 13.93 -34.33
CA LEU A 386 -15.68 13.02 -35.47
C LEU A 386 -15.19 11.60 -35.12
N SER A 387 -13.93 11.42 -34.73
CA SER A 387 -13.40 10.11 -34.30
C SER A 387 -13.58 9.84 -32.79
N GLY A 388 -13.76 10.88 -31.99
CA GLY A 388 -13.94 10.82 -30.54
C GLY A 388 -12.62 10.71 -29.76
N VAL A 389 -12.62 11.16 -28.50
CA VAL A 389 -11.46 11.06 -27.62
C VAL A 389 -11.11 9.60 -27.32
N LYS A 390 -9.82 9.26 -27.42
CA LYS A 390 -9.27 7.92 -27.17
C LYS A 390 -8.49 7.85 -25.86
N GLU A 391 -7.65 8.85 -25.60
CA GLU A 391 -6.70 8.82 -24.49
C GLU A 391 -6.47 10.25 -23.97
N ILE A 392 -6.40 10.41 -22.65
CA ILE A 392 -5.98 11.64 -21.98
C ILE A 392 -4.79 11.30 -21.09
N LYS A 393 -3.74 12.11 -21.14
CA LYS A 393 -2.55 12.01 -20.29
C LYS A 393 -2.34 13.29 -19.50
N VAL A 394 -1.77 13.15 -18.31
CA VAL A 394 -1.19 14.26 -17.54
C VAL A 394 0.25 13.88 -17.18
N ASN A 395 1.23 14.67 -17.63
CA ASN A 395 2.67 14.37 -17.50
C ASN A 395 2.98 12.89 -17.86
N ASP A 396 2.69 12.55 -19.13
CA ASP A 396 2.79 11.21 -19.75
C ASP A 396 1.96 10.06 -19.12
N THR A 397 1.32 10.30 -17.97
CA THR A 397 0.51 9.30 -17.27
C THR A 397 -0.91 9.28 -17.82
N VAL A 398 -1.36 8.14 -18.35
CA VAL A 398 -2.73 7.94 -18.84
C VAL A 398 -3.72 7.99 -17.67
N ILE A 399 -4.80 8.76 -17.83
CA ILE A 399 -5.86 8.91 -16.81
C ILE A 399 -7.20 8.37 -17.31
N THR A 400 -8.12 8.10 -16.38
CA THR A 400 -9.51 7.75 -16.69
C THR A 400 -10.46 8.79 -16.08
N GLY A 401 -11.38 9.31 -16.90
CA GLY A 401 -12.30 10.39 -16.52
C GLY A 401 -11.79 11.78 -16.86
N ASN A 402 -12.49 12.80 -16.36
CA ASN A 402 -12.34 14.22 -16.70
C ASN A 402 -11.63 15.05 -15.60
N LYS A 403 -10.85 14.39 -14.74
CA LYS A 403 -10.33 14.96 -13.49
C LYS A 403 -8.99 14.35 -13.10
N TYR A 404 -8.02 15.18 -12.69
CA TYR A 404 -6.73 14.72 -12.16
C TYR A 404 -6.36 15.49 -10.89
N THR A 405 -6.25 14.78 -9.76
CA THR A 405 -5.94 15.37 -8.45
C THR A 405 -4.43 15.45 -8.24
N VAL A 406 -3.93 16.63 -7.88
CA VAL A 406 -2.51 16.91 -7.63
C VAL A 406 -2.27 17.35 -6.18
N SER A 407 -1.19 16.86 -5.57
CA SER A 407 -0.86 17.11 -4.16
C SER A 407 0.24 18.15 -3.95
N ASN A 408 0.90 18.59 -5.02
CA ASN A 408 2.11 19.40 -5.00
C ASN A 408 1.96 20.55 -6.01
N ASN A 409 2.65 21.66 -5.78
CA ASN A 409 2.82 22.69 -6.81
C ASN A 409 3.71 22.19 -7.95
N GLY A 410 3.49 22.73 -9.15
CA GLY A 410 4.25 22.40 -10.35
C GLY A 410 3.49 22.66 -11.64
N THR A 411 4.19 22.46 -12.75
CA THR A 411 3.65 22.53 -14.11
C THR A 411 3.10 21.17 -14.52
N TYR A 412 1.87 21.16 -15.05
CA TYR A 412 1.20 19.97 -15.55
C TYR A 412 0.83 20.14 -17.02
N ILE A 413 1.33 19.24 -17.87
CA ILE A 413 1.02 19.16 -19.29
C ILE A 413 -0.07 18.10 -19.45
N VAL A 414 -1.23 18.52 -19.95
CA VAL A 414 -2.33 17.64 -20.33
C VAL A 414 -2.29 17.43 -21.83
N GLU A 415 -2.23 16.18 -22.29
CA GLU A 415 -2.35 15.80 -23.70
C GLU A 415 -3.64 15.00 -23.90
N VAL A 416 -4.42 15.34 -24.93
CA VAL A 416 -5.52 14.50 -25.43
C VAL A 416 -5.16 13.95 -26.81
N THR A 417 -5.45 12.66 -27.03
CA THR A 417 -5.37 11.99 -28.33
C THR A 417 -6.76 11.47 -28.72
N ASP A 418 -7.14 11.63 -29.98
CA ASP A 418 -8.39 11.09 -30.54
C ASP A 418 -8.24 9.64 -31.07
N ASN A 419 -9.28 9.08 -31.68
CA ASN A 419 -9.21 7.73 -32.26
C ASN A 419 -8.46 7.66 -33.61
N ALA A 420 -8.29 8.78 -34.32
CA ALA A 420 -7.55 8.87 -35.59
C ALA A 420 -6.03 9.07 -35.42
N GLY A 421 -5.58 9.48 -34.24
CA GLY A 421 -4.19 9.78 -33.90
C GLY A 421 -3.84 11.28 -33.88
N ASN A 422 -4.82 12.19 -33.93
CA ASN A 422 -4.60 13.62 -33.75
C ASN A 422 -4.41 13.94 -32.26
N LYS A 423 -3.65 15.00 -31.99
CA LYS A 423 -3.18 15.35 -30.64
C LYS A 423 -3.29 16.84 -30.36
N THR A 424 -3.73 17.16 -29.15
CA THR A 424 -3.75 18.52 -28.60
C THR A 424 -3.18 18.49 -27.18
N SER A 425 -2.31 19.44 -26.85
CA SER A 425 -1.81 19.60 -25.48
C SER A 425 -2.00 21.02 -24.95
N LYS A 426 -2.15 21.13 -23.63
CA LYS A 426 -2.18 22.41 -22.88
C LYS A 426 -1.42 22.27 -21.57
N GLN A 427 -0.76 23.35 -21.17
CA GLN A 427 -0.14 23.50 -19.86
C GLN A 427 -1.15 24.09 -18.86
N ILE A 428 -1.06 23.68 -17.60
CA ILE A 428 -1.63 24.37 -16.46
C ILE A 428 -0.61 24.34 -15.30
N ASP A 429 -0.41 25.49 -14.66
CA ASP A 429 0.50 25.64 -13.53
C ASP A 429 -0.29 25.68 -12.22
N ILE A 430 0.18 24.93 -11.23
CA ILE A 430 -0.42 24.85 -9.90
C ILE A 430 0.59 25.42 -8.90
N SER A 431 0.22 26.52 -8.25
CA SER A 431 1.07 27.28 -7.33
C SER A 431 0.40 27.60 -5.99
N ASN A 432 -0.84 27.15 -5.81
CA ASN A 432 -1.71 27.49 -4.68
C ASN A 432 -1.87 26.35 -3.65
N ILE A 433 -1.12 25.24 -3.78
CA ILE A 433 -1.04 24.23 -2.72
C ILE A 433 0.05 24.65 -1.74
N ASP A 434 -0.31 24.86 -0.48
CA ASP A 434 0.66 25.13 0.58
C ASP A 434 0.35 24.35 1.86
N LYS A 435 1.36 23.66 2.35
CA LYS A 435 1.31 22.63 3.39
C LYS A 435 2.43 22.79 4.42
N GLU A 436 3.18 23.90 4.37
CA GLU A 436 4.09 24.24 5.43
C GLU A 436 3.29 24.82 6.62
N LEU A 437 3.90 24.91 7.80
CA LEU A 437 3.22 25.45 8.99
C LEU A 437 3.76 26.84 9.29
N PRO A 438 2.91 27.85 9.50
CA PRO A 438 3.37 29.21 9.77
C PRO A 438 4.14 29.24 11.09
N THR A 439 5.29 29.89 11.10
CA THR A 439 6.17 29.98 12.27
C THR A 439 5.72 31.11 13.21
N ILE A 440 5.93 30.93 14.52
CA ILE A 440 5.52 31.88 15.56
C ILE A 440 6.70 32.23 16.47
N ALA A 441 7.10 33.50 16.46
CA ALA A 441 8.02 34.08 17.42
C ALA A 441 7.24 34.95 18.43
N VAL A 442 7.63 34.91 19.71
CA VAL A 442 7.10 35.78 20.76
C VAL A 442 8.27 36.32 21.58
N SER A 443 8.30 37.63 21.82
CA SER A 443 9.29 38.31 22.66
C SER A 443 8.59 39.23 23.68
N GLY A 444 9.38 39.88 24.56
CA GLY A 444 8.86 40.77 25.61
C GLY A 444 8.49 40.07 26.94
N ASN A 445 8.63 38.75 27.04
CA ASN A 445 8.48 38.02 28.31
C ASN A 445 9.61 38.43 29.28
N PRO A 446 9.32 38.93 30.49
CA PRO A 446 10.34 39.47 31.39
C PRO A 446 11.28 38.40 31.94
N THR A 447 12.56 38.73 32.04
CA THR A 447 13.57 37.88 32.69
C THR A 447 13.67 38.10 34.19
N GLU A 448 13.23 39.26 34.71
CA GLU A 448 13.18 39.61 36.13
C GLU A 448 11.76 39.94 36.60
N TRP A 449 11.57 39.99 37.93
CA TRP A 449 10.29 40.33 38.54
C TRP A 449 9.90 41.77 38.21
N ILE A 450 8.63 42.00 37.85
CA ILE A 450 8.10 43.34 37.57
C ILE A 450 6.71 43.57 38.18
N ASN A 451 6.46 44.82 38.59
CA ASN A 451 5.19 45.32 39.12
C ASN A 451 4.24 45.95 38.07
N ASN A 452 4.53 45.74 36.79
CA ASN A 452 3.78 46.33 35.69
C ASN A 452 3.24 45.27 34.72
N ASN A 453 2.39 45.68 33.78
CA ASN A 453 1.90 44.78 32.73
C ASN A 453 3.03 44.44 31.76
N VAL A 454 3.10 43.17 31.35
CA VAL A 454 4.00 42.69 30.29
C VAL A 454 3.35 42.93 28.93
N VAL A 455 4.14 43.31 27.93
CA VAL A 455 3.70 43.34 26.52
C VAL A 455 4.42 42.23 25.76
N LEU A 456 3.71 41.13 25.49
CA LEU A 456 4.20 40.09 24.60
C LEU A 456 4.03 40.57 23.16
N ASN A 457 5.14 40.60 22.42
CA ASN A 457 5.19 41.02 21.02
C ASN A 457 5.18 39.73 20.17
N ILE A 458 4.13 39.49 19.38
CA ILE A 458 4.00 38.30 18.55
C ILE A 458 4.35 38.66 17.10
N THR A 459 5.25 37.89 16.50
CA THR A 459 5.56 37.96 15.06
C THR A 459 5.42 36.57 14.46
N ALA A 460 4.48 36.44 13.53
CA ALA A 460 4.31 35.28 12.69
C ALA A 460 5.11 35.43 11.39
N LYS A 461 5.54 34.32 10.80
CA LYS A 461 6.09 34.27 9.43
C LYS A 461 5.66 33.01 8.73
N ASP A 462 5.36 33.14 7.45
CA ASP A 462 4.88 32.08 6.59
C ASP A 462 5.66 32.08 5.26
N ASN A 463 5.54 31.01 4.45
CA ASN A 463 6.19 30.93 3.14
C ASN A 463 5.46 31.74 2.05
N ILE A 464 4.14 31.97 2.20
CA ILE A 464 3.30 32.76 1.31
C ILE A 464 2.77 33.99 2.06
N SER A 465 1.91 33.78 3.07
CA SER A 465 1.25 34.86 3.81
C SER A 465 0.50 34.38 5.06
N VAL A 466 0.82 35.00 6.20
CA VAL A 466 0.03 34.89 7.43
C VAL A 466 -1.31 35.61 7.27
N LYS A 467 -2.40 34.91 7.57
CA LYS A 467 -3.78 35.42 7.52
C LYS A 467 -4.20 36.03 8.86
N SER A 468 -3.91 35.36 9.97
CA SER A 468 -4.24 35.89 11.31
C SER A 468 -3.46 35.28 12.47
N ILE A 469 -3.38 36.07 13.55
CA ILE A 469 -2.96 35.66 14.89
C ILE A 469 -4.21 35.64 15.79
N THR A 470 -4.53 34.48 16.37
CA THR A 470 -5.54 34.35 17.43
C THR A 470 -4.86 34.41 18.80
N MET A 471 -5.31 35.34 19.63
CA MET A 471 -4.81 35.63 20.97
C MET A 471 -5.35 34.68 22.04
N PRO A 472 -4.71 34.61 23.24
CA PRO A 472 -5.17 33.80 24.37
C PRO A 472 -6.61 34.11 24.84
N ASN A 473 -7.08 35.34 24.63
CA ASN A 473 -8.45 35.77 24.93
C ASN A 473 -9.45 35.55 23.77
N GLY A 474 -9.06 34.80 22.74
CA GLY A 474 -9.89 34.52 21.55
C GLY A 474 -9.98 35.66 20.53
N LYS A 475 -9.37 36.83 20.79
CA LYS A 475 -9.32 37.93 19.80
C LYS A 475 -8.47 37.52 18.60
N VAL A 476 -9.03 37.60 17.41
CA VAL A 476 -8.30 37.41 16.14
C VAL A 476 -7.76 38.76 15.66
N VAL A 477 -6.54 38.77 15.14
CA VAL A 477 -5.87 39.92 14.53
C VAL A 477 -5.36 39.52 13.15
N ASN A 478 -5.88 40.17 12.09
CA ASN A 478 -5.55 39.85 10.70
C ASN A 478 -4.25 40.58 10.31
N SER A 479 -3.11 40.06 10.76
CA SER A 479 -1.78 40.67 10.66
C SER A 479 -0.69 39.63 10.89
N ASP A 480 0.52 39.87 10.36
CA ASP A 480 1.72 39.09 10.68
C ASP A 480 2.33 39.45 12.05
N LYS A 481 1.89 40.58 12.64
CA LYS A 481 2.33 41.05 13.96
C LYS A 481 1.15 41.49 14.82
N ALA A 482 1.21 41.20 16.11
CA ALA A 482 0.26 41.71 17.08
C ALA A 482 0.84 41.70 18.50
N ASP A 483 0.40 42.64 19.33
CA ASP A 483 0.83 42.75 20.73
C ASP A 483 -0.26 42.24 21.68
N PHE A 484 0.16 41.57 22.75
CA PHE A 484 -0.71 41.04 23.79
C PHE A 484 -0.26 41.51 25.17
N ILE A 485 -1.11 42.29 25.84
CA ILE A 485 -0.86 42.79 27.20
C ILE A 485 -1.22 41.68 28.19
N VAL A 486 -0.26 41.29 29.01
CA VAL A 486 -0.40 40.31 30.09
C VAL A 486 -0.35 41.05 31.43
N ASN A 487 -1.38 40.85 32.25
CA ASN A 487 -1.57 41.52 33.54
C ASN A 487 -1.32 40.61 34.76
N GLU A 488 -1.25 39.29 34.56
CA GLU A 488 -1.19 38.23 35.57
C GLU A 488 -0.19 37.13 35.15
N ASN A 489 0.20 36.24 36.07
CA ASN A 489 1.03 35.07 35.71
C ASN A 489 0.16 33.96 35.10
N GLY A 490 0.65 33.29 34.06
CA GLY A 490 -0.12 32.26 33.36
C GLY A 490 0.57 31.66 32.13
N ILE A 491 -0.17 30.77 31.44
CA ILE A 491 0.25 30.16 30.18
C ILE A 491 -0.58 30.78 29.05
N TYR A 492 0.07 31.52 28.17
CA TYR A 492 -0.55 32.28 27.10
C TYR A 492 -0.37 31.57 25.76
N LYS A 493 -1.49 31.13 25.18
CA LYS A 493 -1.57 30.37 23.94
C LYS A 493 -1.88 31.27 22.75
N PHE A 494 -0.97 31.30 21.79
CA PHE A 494 -1.13 31.97 20.50
C PHE A 494 -1.33 30.92 19.41
N ILE A 495 -2.32 31.13 18.54
CA ILE A 495 -2.56 30.28 17.37
C ILE A 495 -2.39 31.16 16.13
N VAL A 496 -1.64 30.70 15.14
CA VAL A 496 -1.44 31.42 13.87
C VAL A 496 -2.02 30.59 12.74
N GLU A 497 -2.72 31.26 11.83
CA GLU A 497 -3.32 30.70 10.62
C GLU A 497 -2.77 31.44 9.39
N ASP A 498 -2.43 30.70 8.33
CA ASP A 498 -2.05 31.22 7.01
C ASP A 498 -3.27 31.30 6.07
N GLU A 499 -3.07 31.78 4.83
CA GLU A 499 -4.15 31.83 3.83
C GLU A 499 -4.53 30.46 3.23
N ALA A 500 -3.69 29.44 3.36
CA ALA A 500 -3.98 28.06 2.94
C ALA A 500 -4.82 27.27 3.99
N GLY A 501 -4.89 27.79 5.22
CA GLY A 501 -5.59 27.22 6.36
C GLY A 501 -4.74 26.33 7.27
N ASN A 502 -3.40 26.27 7.13
CA ASN A 502 -2.56 25.58 8.11
C ASN A 502 -2.49 26.39 9.41
N LYS A 503 -2.27 25.69 10.52
CA LYS A 503 -2.29 26.30 11.86
C LYS A 503 -1.14 25.84 12.72
N SER A 504 -0.42 26.81 13.28
CA SER A 504 0.57 26.61 14.32
C SER A 504 0.05 27.07 15.67
N THR A 505 0.67 26.57 16.74
CA THR A 505 0.38 26.96 18.12
C THR A 505 1.67 27.19 18.88
N LYS A 506 1.76 28.29 19.63
CA LYS A 506 2.85 28.58 20.55
C LYS A 506 2.28 28.96 21.91
N GLU A 507 2.76 28.28 22.94
CA GLU A 507 2.46 28.61 24.33
C GLU A 507 3.69 29.30 24.96
N VAL A 508 3.43 30.33 25.76
CA VAL A 508 4.43 31.15 26.47
C VAL A 508 4.01 31.22 27.93
N VAL A 509 4.94 30.86 28.83
CA VAL A 509 4.72 30.99 30.28
C VAL A 509 5.23 32.36 30.72
N VAL A 510 4.36 33.13 31.38
CA VAL A 510 4.72 34.38 32.08
C VAL A 510 4.55 34.11 33.58
N ASN A 511 5.64 34.22 34.34
CA ASN A 511 5.68 33.82 35.76
C ASN A 511 6.52 34.78 36.63
N LYS A 512 6.70 36.02 36.17
CA LYS A 512 7.49 37.07 36.85
C LYS A 512 6.75 38.43 36.93
N ILE A 513 5.41 38.42 36.90
CA ILE A 513 4.61 39.58 37.27
C ILE A 513 4.23 39.44 38.75
N ASP A 514 4.42 40.48 39.54
CA ASP A 514 3.97 40.53 40.93
C ASP A 514 3.57 41.96 41.27
N LYS A 515 2.38 42.12 41.85
CA LYS A 515 1.73 43.41 42.15
C LYS A 515 1.12 43.42 43.55
N GLU A 516 1.42 42.41 44.37
CA GLU A 516 1.02 42.41 45.76
C GLU A 516 1.93 43.36 46.54
N LEU A 517 1.41 43.98 47.61
CA LEU A 517 2.22 44.83 48.48
C LEU A 517 2.82 43.96 49.59
N PRO A 518 4.13 44.03 49.87
CA PRO A 518 4.74 43.24 50.93
C PRO A 518 4.12 43.58 52.29
N VAL A 519 3.71 42.55 53.04
CA VAL A 519 3.08 42.70 54.36
C VAL A 519 4.16 42.84 55.42
N ILE A 520 4.11 43.91 56.21
CA ILE A 520 5.09 44.24 57.25
C ILE A 520 4.47 43.99 58.62
N ASN A 521 5.23 43.40 59.54
CA ASN A 521 4.85 43.22 60.94
C ASN A 521 5.98 43.79 61.81
N ILE A 522 5.67 44.77 62.67
CA ILE A 522 6.63 45.34 63.62
C ILE A 522 6.35 44.70 64.98
N ASN A 523 7.30 43.89 65.47
CA ASN A 523 7.18 43.12 66.71
C ASN A 523 8.14 43.68 67.76
N VAL A 524 7.63 44.15 68.90
CA VAL A 524 8.46 44.61 70.03
C VAL A 524 8.21 43.73 71.27
N LYS A 525 9.29 43.29 71.93
CA LYS A 525 9.24 42.47 73.15
C LYS A 525 10.31 42.91 74.13
N GLY A 526 9.91 43.33 75.34
CA GLY A 526 10.79 44.08 76.23
C GLY A 526 11.31 45.32 75.49
N ASN A 527 12.63 45.51 75.44
CA ASN A 527 13.26 46.58 74.66
C ASN A 527 13.79 46.14 73.27
N LYS A 528 13.34 45.00 72.73
CA LYS A 528 13.82 44.46 71.45
C LYS A 528 12.77 44.57 70.34
N MET A 529 13.15 45.21 69.23
CA MET A 529 12.35 45.31 68.01
C MET A 529 12.85 44.29 66.97
N ILE A 530 11.91 43.57 66.37
CA ILE A 530 12.09 42.72 65.20
C ILE A 530 11.06 43.15 64.14
N ILE A 531 11.47 43.25 62.87
CA ILE A 531 10.59 43.55 61.75
C ILE A 531 10.56 42.33 60.81
N ASP A 532 9.36 41.78 60.62
CA ASP A 532 9.11 40.63 59.74
C ASP A 532 8.26 41.09 58.55
N ALA A 533 8.89 41.22 57.37
CA ALA A 533 8.17 41.44 56.12
C ALA A 533 8.03 40.13 55.33
N ASN A 534 6.87 39.93 54.70
CA ASN A 534 6.57 38.78 53.87
C ASN A 534 5.91 39.21 52.56
N ASP A 535 6.23 38.51 51.47
CA ASP A 535 5.52 38.59 50.20
C ASP A 535 5.28 37.16 49.66
N ASN A 536 4.21 36.97 48.89
CA ASN A 536 3.72 35.68 48.41
C ASN A 536 4.30 35.24 47.06
N LEU A 537 4.91 36.14 46.28
CA LEU A 537 5.19 35.94 44.86
C LEU A 537 6.66 36.21 44.51
N SER A 538 7.12 37.46 44.54
CA SER A 538 8.51 37.83 44.24
C SER A 538 9.43 37.74 45.46
N GLY A 539 8.87 37.78 46.67
CA GLY A 539 9.57 37.75 47.95
C GLY A 539 10.23 39.08 48.30
N ILE A 540 10.54 39.27 49.58
CA ILE A 540 11.19 40.50 50.06
C ILE A 540 12.60 40.65 49.48
N LYS A 541 12.93 41.87 49.06
CA LYS A 541 14.24 42.28 48.58
C LYS A 541 14.97 43.10 49.64
N GLU A 542 14.33 44.13 50.20
CA GLU A 542 14.92 45.03 51.19
C GLU A 542 13.88 45.52 52.21
N ILE A 543 14.29 45.69 53.48
CA ILE A 543 13.50 46.31 54.54
C ILE A 543 14.30 47.49 55.10
N PHE A 544 13.63 48.61 55.33
CA PHE A 544 14.16 49.81 55.99
C PHE A 544 13.26 50.17 57.16
N TYR A 545 13.80 50.87 58.15
CA TYR A 545 13.02 51.41 59.26
C TYR A 545 13.62 52.74 59.74
N LYS A 546 12.80 53.55 60.39
CA LYS A 546 13.25 54.64 61.26
C LYS A 546 12.55 54.56 62.61
N ILE A 547 13.17 55.15 63.62
CA ILE A 547 12.59 55.34 64.95
C ILE A 547 12.43 56.86 65.12
N ASP A 548 11.25 57.28 65.54
CA ASP A 548 10.83 58.67 65.75
C ASP A 548 11.13 59.57 64.50
N ASP A 549 11.67 60.77 64.73
CA ASP A 549 12.12 61.72 63.69
C ASP A 549 13.45 61.32 63.02
N GLY A 550 13.86 60.05 63.10
CA GLY A 550 15.10 59.53 62.53
C GLY A 550 15.10 59.36 61.01
N GLU A 551 16.27 59.09 60.44
CA GLU A 551 16.41 58.72 59.01
C GLU A 551 16.14 57.23 58.78
N PHE A 552 15.63 56.87 57.60
CA PHE A 552 15.41 55.46 57.23
C PHE A 552 16.74 54.72 57.03
N VAL A 553 17.00 53.74 57.92
CA VAL A 553 18.17 52.86 57.87
C VAL A 553 17.76 51.44 57.46
N LYS A 554 18.67 50.69 56.82
CA LYS A 554 18.39 49.32 56.37
C LYS A 554 18.30 48.38 57.57
N TYR A 555 17.20 47.62 57.65
CA TYR A 555 17.00 46.62 58.68
C TYR A 555 17.95 45.42 58.46
N ALA A 556 18.58 44.94 59.53
CA ALA A 556 19.65 43.94 59.47
C ALA A 556 19.54 42.84 60.55
N GLY A 557 18.45 42.82 61.32
CA GLY A 557 18.25 41.97 62.51
C GLY A 557 17.75 42.77 63.71
N GLU A 558 17.70 42.13 64.87
CA GLU A 558 17.19 42.69 66.12
C GLU A 558 17.77 44.07 66.46
N VAL A 559 16.89 45.04 66.74
CA VAL A 559 17.23 46.41 67.16
C VAL A 559 16.85 46.59 68.63
N THR A 560 17.63 47.37 69.37
CA THR A 560 17.37 47.65 70.80
C THR A 560 16.86 49.07 70.96
N LEU A 561 15.69 49.22 71.58
CA LEU A 561 15.05 50.50 71.87
C LEU A 561 15.49 51.05 73.23
N SER A 562 15.43 52.36 73.40
CA SER A 562 15.56 53.03 74.70
C SER A 562 14.26 52.94 75.52
N PRO A 563 14.30 53.17 76.84
CA PRO A 563 13.10 53.45 77.62
C PRO A 563 12.42 54.73 77.14
N GLY A 564 11.11 54.69 76.91
CA GLY A 564 10.35 55.81 76.35
C GLY A 564 9.17 55.38 75.47
N HIS A 565 8.45 56.36 74.93
CA HIS A 565 7.51 56.17 73.81
C HIS A 565 8.28 56.33 72.50
N HIS A 566 8.02 55.44 71.55
CA HIS A 566 8.70 55.39 70.26
C HIS A 566 7.71 55.12 69.13
N THR A 567 7.79 55.91 68.06
CA THR A 567 7.09 55.67 66.79
C THR A 567 8.04 54.95 65.84
N ILE A 568 7.59 53.84 65.24
CA ILE A 568 8.43 53.02 64.37
C ILE A 568 7.78 52.93 62.99
N GLU A 569 8.38 53.62 62.01
CA GLU A 569 8.00 53.49 60.60
C GLU A 569 8.90 52.47 59.92
N ALA A 570 8.31 51.47 59.28
CA ALA A 570 8.98 50.42 58.53
C ALA A 570 8.52 50.41 57.07
N ARG A 571 9.47 50.25 56.15
CA ARG A 571 9.28 50.25 54.69
C ARG A 571 9.86 48.97 54.09
N ALA A 572 9.06 48.19 53.38
CA ALA A 572 9.50 46.96 52.71
C ALA A 572 9.34 47.06 51.20
N MET A 573 10.36 46.61 50.47
CA MET A 573 10.37 46.46 49.02
C MET A 573 10.53 44.98 48.67
N ASP A 574 9.71 44.49 47.74
CA ASP A 574 9.82 43.14 47.18
C ASP A 574 10.83 43.08 46.00
N ASN A 575 10.96 41.92 45.35
CA ASN A 575 11.85 41.79 44.19
C ASN A 575 11.24 42.32 42.88
N ALA A 576 9.94 42.59 42.82
CA ALA A 576 9.25 43.21 41.68
C ALA A 576 9.25 44.74 41.68
N GLY A 577 9.63 45.36 42.81
CA GLY A 577 9.62 46.79 43.04
C GLY A 577 8.32 47.35 43.64
N ASN A 578 7.42 46.50 44.15
CA ASN A 578 6.33 46.95 45.01
C ASN A 578 6.89 47.43 46.34
N LEU A 579 6.27 48.47 46.89
CA LEU A 579 6.74 49.16 48.09
C LEU A 579 5.56 49.37 49.04
N ASN A 580 5.73 48.98 50.29
CA ASN A 580 4.74 49.19 51.34
C ASN A 580 5.38 49.89 52.55
N ASP A 581 4.58 50.68 53.26
CA ASP A 581 4.95 51.45 54.44
C ASP A 581 3.98 51.14 55.58
N GLN A 582 4.51 50.85 56.77
CA GLN A 582 3.79 50.51 58.00
C GLN A 582 4.30 51.43 59.12
N SER A 583 3.44 51.85 60.05
CA SER A 583 3.81 52.67 61.20
C SER A 583 3.06 52.22 62.45
N ASP A 584 3.79 51.93 63.52
CA ASP A 584 3.26 51.46 64.80
C ASP A 584 3.96 52.17 65.97
N GLU A 585 3.22 52.42 67.07
CA GLU A 585 3.73 53.07 68.29
C GLU A 585 3.94 52.07 69.43
N PHE A 586 5.03 52.24 70.19
CA PHE A 586 5.40 51.37 71.31
C PHE A 586 5.84 52.17 72.54
N ILE A 587 5.73 51.59 73.73
CA ILE A 587 6.23 52.14 75.00
C ILE A 587 7.13 51.10 75.67
N ILE A 588 8.30 51.54 76.14
CA ILE A 588 9.34 50.70 76.74
C ILE A 588 9.56 51.12 78.19
N ASP A 589 9.04 50.34 79.14
CA ASP A 589 9.14 50.59 80.58
C ASP A 589 10.37 49.92 81.24
N ASN A 590 10.69 50.35 82.46
CA ASN A 590 12.00 50.11 83.09
C ASN A 590 12.03 48.99 84.15
N GLU A 591 10.94 48.21 84.31
CA GLU A 591 10.79 47.20 85.38
C GLU A 591 11.17 45.75 84.97
N ASP A 592 11.46 45.51 83.69
CA ASP A 592 11.54 44.17 83.06
C ASP A 592 12.80 43.34 83.42
N ILE A 593 13.55 43.70 84.47
CA ILE A 593 14.82 43.06 84.88
C ILE A 593 14.85 42.79 86.39
N ASP A 594 15.00 41.53 86.78
CA ASP A 594 15.18 41.12 88.18
C ASP A 594 16.64 41.19 88.66
N LYS A 595 16.83 41.43 89.96
CA LYS A 595 18.13 41.68 90.61
C LYS A 595 18.22 41.25 92.08
N GLU A 596 17.13 40.78 92.70
CA GLU A 596 17.20 40.27 94.08
C GLU A 596 17.58 38.79 94.10
N ALA A 597 18.07 38.27 95.22
CA ALA A 597 18.55 36.90 95.31
C ALA A 597 17.64 36.04 96.21
N PRO A 598 17.36 34.77 95.84
CA PRO A 598 16.43 33.92 96.57
C PRO A 598 16.91 33.62 98.00
N THR A 599 15.99 33.59 98.94
CA THR A 599 16.24 33.26 100.35
C THR A 599 16.11 31.76 100.61
N LEU A 600 16.85 31.23 101.60
CA LEU A 600 16.91 29.78 101.87
C LEU A 600 16.76 29.44 103.36
N GLU A 601 15.76 28.62 103.67
CA GLU A 601 15.46 28.09 104.99
C GLU A 601 15.65 26.56 105.02
N VAL A 602 16.19 26.05 106.15
CA VAL A 602 16.43 24.62 106.38
C VAL A 602 16.09 24.35 107.85
N THR A 603 15.21 23.39 108.10
CA THR A 603 14.68 23.06 109.44
C THR A 603 14.65 21.54 109.65
N GLY A 604 14.40 21.07 110.88
CA GLY A 604 14.32 19.63 111.20
C GLY A 604 15.59 19.02 111.83
N ASN A 605 16.64 19.82 112.07
CA ASN A 605 17.82 19.36 112.82
C ASN A 605 17.42 19.05 114.29
N LEU A 606 17.82 17.89 114.82
CA LEU A 606 17.53 17.47 116.18
C LEU A 606 18.65 17.89 117.14
N VAL A 607 18.28 18.37 118.33
CA VAL A 607 19.23 18.76 119.40
C VAL A 607 19.62 17.60 120.30
N ASP A 608 18.73 16.63 120.45
CA ASP A 608 18.92 15.40 121.23
C ASP A 608 19.52 14.28 120.34
N TRP A 609 20.17 13.32 120.98
CA TRP A 609 20.72 12.14 120.30
C TRP A 609 19.60 11.27 119.70
N THR A 610 19.85 10.70 118.52
CA THR A 610 18.89 9.86 117.78
C THR A 610 19.57 8.68 117.07
N ASN A 611 18.92 7.53 117.08
CA ASN A 611 19.30 6.38 116.25
C ASN A 611 18.54 6.25 114.91
N LYS A 612 17.62 7.19 114.65
CA LYS A 612 16.92 7.35 113.38
C LYS A 612 17.58 8.42 112.51
N ASP A 613 17.36 8.32 111.21
CA ASP A 613 17.77 9.34 110.26
C ASP A 613 17.05 10.67 110.53
N ILE A 614 17.75 11.78 110.32
CA ILE A 614 17.22 13.14 110.46
C ILE A 614 16.75 13.62 109.10
N ILE A 615 15.48 14.00 109.00
CA ILE A 615 14.90 14.57 107.77
C ILE A 615 14.93 16.09 107.89
N LEU A 616 15.78 16.75 107.10
CA LEU A 616 15.78 18.20 106.97
C LEU A 616 14.74 18.64 105.94
N ASN A 617 13.91 19.60 106.30
CA ASN A 617 12.97 20.26 105.40
C ASN A 617 13.62 21.53 104.86
N VAL A 618 13.75 21.64 103.55
CA VAL A 618 14.35 22.76 102.84
C VAL A 618 13.24 23.56 102.17
N THR A 619 13.27 24.88 102.31
CA THR A 619 12.30 25.79 101.67
C THR A 619 13.02 27.05 101.23
N ALA A 620 12.83 27.41 99.97
CA ALA A 620 13.29 28.66 99.39
C ALA A 620 12.11 29.63 99.20
N LYS A 621 12.41 30.93 99.17
CA LYS A 621 11.46 31.97 98.77
C LYS A 621 12.18 33.04 97.98
N ASP A 622 11.54 33.52 96.93
CA ASP A 622 12.06 34.53 96.02
C ASP A 622 11.01 35.65 95.84
N ASN A 623 11.43 36.82 95.34
CA ASN A 623 10.50 37.93 95.08
C ASN A 623 9.60 37.66 93.86
N LYS A 624 10.06 36.85 92.89
CA LYS A 624 9.29 36.39 91.73
C LYS A 624 9.15 34.87 91.71
N LYS A 625 10.24 34.11 91.53
CA LYS A 625 10.18 32.65 91.35
C LYS A 625 11.52 31.92 91.52
N VAL A 626 11.55 31.02 92.49
CA VAL A 626 12.61 30.00 92.64
C VAL A 626 12.57 29.02 91.47
N LYS A 627 13.74 28.72 90.90
CA LYS A 627 13.95 27.76 89.81
C LYS A 627 14.28 26.38 90.37
N SER A 628 15.30 26.27 91.21
CA SER A 628 15.72 24.98 91.78
C SER A 628 16.53 25.10 93.07
N ILE A 629 16.56 24.00 93.83
CA ILE A 629 17.36 23.78 95.03
C ILE A 629 18.33 22.62 94.75
N THR A 630 19.63 22.86 94.89
CA THR A 630 20.68 21.83 94.88
C THR A 630 20.88 21.27 96.29
N LEU A 631 20.84 19.95 96.39
CA LEU A 631 21.01 19.16 97.61
C LEU A 631 22.49 18.83 97.89
N PRO A 632 22.84 18.40 99.12
CA PRO A 632 24.23 18.16 99.53
C PRO A 632 24.96 17.01 98.81
N ASP A 633 24.22 16.13 98.16
CA ASP A 633 24.71 15.04 97.29
C ASP A 633 24.87 15.46 95.82
N GLY A 634 24.39 16.65 95.46
CA GLY A 634 24.41 17.19 94.10
C GLY A 634 23.10 17.01 93.31
N GLU A 635 22.06 16.41 93.88
CA GLU A 635 20.74 16.37 93.21
C GLU A 635 20.16 17.79 93.09
N VAL A 636 19.56 18.10 91.93
CA VAL A 636 18.92 19.40 91.66
C VAL A 636 17.41 19.21 91.57
N VAL A 637 16.70 19.64 92.62
CA VAL A 637 15.24 19.57 92.71
C VAL A 637 14.65 20.88 92.21
N ASN A 638 13.82 20.83 91.16
CA ASN A 638 13.13 22.01 90.62
C ASN A 638 11.95 22.40 91.54
N GLY A 639 11.78 23.71 91.77
CA GLY A 639 10.76 24.26 92.67
C GLY A 639 11.30 24.80 94.00
N ASP A 640 10.39 25.16 94.90
CA ASP A 640 10.68 25.97 96.09
C ASP A 640 10.83 25.17 97.40
N LYS A 641 10.58 23.86 97.41
CA LYS A 641 10.63 23.00 98.60
C LYS A 641 11.16 21.60 98.28
N THR A 642 11.91 21.02 99.22
CA THR A 642 12.37 19.63 99.17
C THR A 642 12.74 19.13 100.57
N THR A 643 13.03 17.83 100.72
CA THR A 643 13.46 17.20 101.97
C THR A 643 14.71 16.37 101.77
N PHE A 644 15.67 16.46 102.68
CA PHE A 644 16.93 15.72 102.62
C PHE A 644 17.11 14.83 103.87
N THR A 645 17.37 13.54 103.65
CA THR A 645 17.45 12.55 104.74
C THR A 645 18.91 12.23 105.09
N ILE A 646 19.27 12.44 106.34
CA ILE A 646 20.65 12.36 106.84
C ILE A 646 20.77 11.18 107.81
N SER A 647 21.69 10.26 107.48
CA SER A 647 21.92 9.01 108.23
C SER A 647 23.25 8.96 108.99
N LYS A 648 24.05 10.03 108.93
CA LYS A 648 25.38 10.16 109.54
C LYS A 648 25.62 11.59 110.01
N ASN A 649 26.55 11.78 110.95
CA ASN A 649 27.01 13.11 111.35
C ASN A 649 27.91 13.74 110.26
N GLY A 650 27.79 15.05 110.07
CA GLY A 650 28.48 15.81 109.02
C GLY A 650 27.93 17.22 108.84
N THR A 651 28.55 18.01 107.95
CA THR A 651 28.03 19.32 107.52
C THR A 651 27.47 19.20 106.11
N TYR A 652 26.25 19.70 105.91
CA TYR A 652 25.44 19.51 104.70
C TYR A 652 25.14 20.86 104.07
N LYS A 653 25.38 20.97 102.75
CA LYS A 653 25.35 22.23 101.99
C LYS A 653 24.18 22.25 101.01
N PHE A 654 23.39 23.30 101.06
CA PHE A 654 22.24 23.53 100.19
C PHE A 654 22.47 24.82 99.39
N ILE A 655 22.06 24.82 98.12
CA ILE A 655 22.16 25.99 97.23
C ILE A 655 20.79 26.18 96.56
N VAL A 656 20.37 27.43 96.34
CA VAL A 656 19.15 27.77 95.58
C VAL A 656 19.49 28.71 94.43
N GLU A 657 18.77 28.57 93.31
CA GLU A 657 18.83 29.41 92.11
C GLU A 657 17.41 29.90 91.72
N ASP A 658 17.28 31.12 91.23
CA ASP A 658 16.05 31.70 90.65
C ASP A 658 16.03 31.61 89.10
N GLU A 659 14.99 32.14 88.45
CA GLU A 659 14.93 32.14 86.97
C GLU A 659 15.88 33.16 86.29
N ALA A 660 16.40 34.15 87.03
CA ALA A 660 17.38 35.13 86.54
C ALA A 660 18.85 34.64 86.66
N GLY A 661 19.11 33.63 87.50
CA GLY A 661 20.41 33.04 87.78
C GLY A 661 21.07 33.48 89.09
N ASN A 662 20.41 34.26 89.96
CA ASN A 662 20.98 34.63 91.26
C ASN A 662 20.97 33.43 92.22
N LYS A 663 21.94 33.37 93.16
CA LYS A 663 22.17 32.20 94.01
C LYS A 663 22.42 32.52 95.47
N THR A 664 21.85 31.68 96.34
CA THR A 664 22.08 31.69 97.80
C THR A 664 22.51 30.31 98.27
N THR A 665 23.33 30.26 99.32
CA THR A 665 23.93 29.03 99.88
C THR A 665 23.72 28.99 101.39
N LYS A 666 23.46 27.80 101.94
CA LYS A 666 23.33 27.57 103.39
C LYS A 666 23.93 26.22 103.80
N GLU A 667 24.60 26.19 104.95
CA GLU A 667 25.20 24.97 105.50
C GLU A 667 24.58 24.63 106.87
N VAL A 668 24.40 23.33 107.14
CA VAL A 668 23.79 22.81 108.38
C VAL A 668 24.63 21.64 108.90
N SER A 669 25.06 21.71 110.15
CA SER A 669 25.83 20.63 110.81
C SER A 669 24.93 19.70 111.62
N ILE A 670 25.08 18.40 111.41
CA ILE A 670 24.45 17.32 112.16
C ILE A 670 25.52 16.60 112.98
N ASN A 671 25.35 16.50 114.30
CA ASN A 671 26.31 15.87 115.22
C ASN A 671 25.64 15.07 116.34
N LYS A 672 24.40 14.60 116.11
CA LYS A 672 23.55 13.90 117.08
C LYS A 672 22.94 12.58 116.58
N ILE A 673 23.40 12.05 115.46
CA ILE A 673 23.06 10.69 115.05
C ILE A 673 24.05 9.71 115.67
N ASP A 674 23.54 8.68 116.33
CA ASP A 674 24.31 7.55 116.85
C ASP A 674 23.49 6.27 116.69
N LYS A 675 24.11 5.24 116.09
CA LYS A 675 23.48 3.96 115.75
C LYS A 675 24.32 2.77 116.22
N GLU A 676 25.34 3.00 117.05
CA GLU A 676 26.12 1.91 117.63
C GLU A 676 25.32 1.27 118.79
N LEU A 677 25.47 -0.04 119.00
CA LEU A 677 24.76 -0.70 120.09
C LEU A 677 25.63 -0.63 121.37
N PRO A 678 25.11 -0.15 122.50
CA PRO A 678 25.87 -0.09 123.75
C PRO A 678 26.31 -1.50 124.18
N ILE A 679 27.55 -1.67 124.62
CA ILE A 679 28.05 -2.97 125.09
C ILE A 679 27.74 -3.11 126.57
N ALA A 680 27.19 -4.26 126.98
CA ALA A 680 26.86 -4.56 128.37
C ALA A 680 27.49 -5.90 128.79
N ASN A 681 28.36 -5.87 129.79
CA ASN A 681 29.08 -7.03 130.31
C ASN A 681 28.60 -7.37 131.72
N ILE A 682 28.04 -8.56 131.90
CA ILE A 682 27.66 -9.10 133.22
C ILE A 682 28.87 -9.80 133.83
N ASN A 683 29.21 -9.44 135.06
CA ASN A 683 30.32 -10.01 135.81
C ASN A 683 29.82 -10.45 137.20
N VAL A 684 29.48 -11.73 137.33
CA VAL A 684 29.08 -12.35 138.59
C VAL A 684 30.32 -12.93 139.27
N LYS A 685 30.56 -12.54 140.52
CA LYS A 685 31.65 -13.04 141.36
C LYS A 685 31.12 -13.33 142.75
N ASP A 686 31.45 -14.51 143.29
CA ASP A 686 30.96 -14.98 144.59
C ASP A 686 29.42 -14.94 144.61
N ASP A 687 28.79 -14.25 145.57
CA ASP A 687 27.34 -14.03 145.64
C ASP A 687 26.87 -12.76 144.90
N LYS A 688 27.78 -12.01 144.25
CA LYS A 688 27.55 -10.65 143.75
C LYS A 688 27.58 -10.54 142.23
N MET A 689 26.48 -10.09 141.63
CA MET A 689 26.44 -9.62 140.26
C MET A 689 26.88 -8.15 140.18
N THR A 690 27.83 -7.87 139.31
CA THR A 690 28.14 -6.54 138.80
C THR A 690 27.88 -6.47 137.30
N ILE A 691 27.60 -5.28 136.78
CA ILE A 691 27.40 -5.03 135.35
C ILE A 691 28.23 -3.79 134.97
N ALA A 692 28.96 -3.88 133.87
CA ALA A 692 29.66 -2.75 133.27
C ALA A 692 29.10 -2.53 131.86
N ALA A 693 28.66 -1.31 131.56
CA ALA A 693 28.21 -0.93 130.23
C ALA A 693 29.00 0.26 129.69
N SER A 694 29.20 0.29 128.38
CA SER A 694 29.96 1.31 127.66
C SER A 694 29.38 1.55 126.27
N ASP A 695 29.37 2.81 125.84
CA ASP A 695 29.05 3.22 124.48
C ASP A 695 30.10 4.22 123.97
N ASN A 696 30.26 4.30 122.65
CA ASN A 696 31.31 5.05 121.95
C ASN A 696 30.92 6.48 121.57
N LEU A 697 29.63 6.82 121.50
CA LEU A 697 29.13 8.03 120.82
C LEU A 697 28.17 8.86 121.68
N SER A 698 26.95 8.38 121.92
CA SER A 698 25.96 9.09 122.74
C SER A 698 26.13 8.83 124.24
N GLY A 699 26.81 7.75 124.62
CA GLY A 699 27.08 7.35 126.00
C GLY A 699 25.89 6.63 126.65
N ILE A 700 26.17 5.83 127.69
CA ILE A 700 25.12 5.07 128.40
C ILE A 700 24.16 6.01 129.12
N LYS A 701 22.86 5.88 128.81
CA LYS A 701 21.74 6.53 129.50
C LYS A 701 21.30 5.74 130.72
N GLU A 702 21.15 4.43 130.55
CA GLU A 702 20.89 3.52 131.67
C GLU A 702 21.25 2.07 131.39
N VAL A 703 21.44 1.34 132.49
CA VAL A 703 21.59 -0.11 132.50
C VAL A 703 20.45 -0.68 133.34
N LEU A 704 19.73 -1.63 132.76
CA LEU A 704 18.64 -2.36 133.38
C LEU A 704 19.04 -3.82 133.45
N TYR A 705 18.65 -4.50 134.52
CA TYR A 705 18.83 -5.95 134.66
C TYR A 705 17.59 -6.58 135.25
N LYS A 706 17.37 -7.86 134.94
CA LYS A 706 16.45 -8.71 135.70
C LYS A 706 17.10 -10.04 136.03
N ILE A 707 16.61 -10.63 137.10
CA ILE A 707 16.99 -11.94 137.62
C ILE A 707 15.74 -12.82 137.52
N ASP A 708 15.84 -13.94 136.81
CA ASP A 708 14.69 -14.80 136.46
C ASP A 708 13.55 -14.03 135.77
N ASN A 709 12.32 -14.22 136.25
CA ASN A 709 11.11 -13.58 135.75
C ASN A 709 10.80 -12.25 136.46
N ALA A 710 11.76 -11.66 137.19
CA ALA A 710 11.59 -10.34 137.79
C ALA A 710 11.40 -9.25 136.72
N GLU A 711 10.94 -8.08 137.17
CA GLU A 711 10.98 -6.86 136.36
C GLU A 711 12.42 -6.42 136.07
N PHE A 712 12.60 -5.70 134.95
CA PHE A 712 13.87 -5.03 134.65
C PHE A 712 14.05 -3.83 135.58
N ILE A 713 14.90 -3.99 136.59
CA ILE A 713 15.24 -2.95 137.56
C ILE A 713 16.57 -2.28 137.20
N LYS A 714 16.71 -1.00 137.55
CA LYS A 714 17.90 -0.21 137.20
C LYS A 714 19.13 -0.70 137.96
N TYR A 715 20.21 -0.97 137.22
CA TYR A 715 21.50 -1.32 137.80
C TYR A 715 22.14 -0.05 138.38
N ASN A 716 22.06 0.09 139.70
CA ASN A 716 22.58 1.24 140.45
C ASN A 716 23.86 0.88 141.25
N GLY A 717 24.39 -0.34 141.10
CA GLY A 717 25.51 -0.87 141.88
C GLY A 717 25.46 -2.38 142.01
N GLU A 718 26.41 -2.94 142.75
CA GLU A 718 26.56 -4.38 143.02
C GLU A 718 25.27 -5.02 143.60
N VAL A 719 24.94 -6.25 143.17
CA VAL A 719 23.68 -6.93 143.48
C VAL A 719 23.95 -8.33 144.03
N THR A 720 23.57 -8.59 145.29
CA THR A 720 23.64 -9.95 145.85
C THR A 720 22.54 -10.84 145.25
N LEU A 721 22.94 -11.98 144.70
CA LEU A 721 22.05 -13.04 144.19
C LEU A 721 21.67 -13.99 145.34
N SER A 722 20.40 -14.38 145.40
CA SER A 722 19.97 -15.48 146.29
C SER A 722 20.46 -16.84 145.76
N PRO A 723 20.64 -17.88 146.60
CA PRO A 723 21.04 -19.20 146.11
C PRO A 723 19.98 -19.81 145.16
N GLY A 724 20.28 -19.86 143.87
CA GLY A 724 19.34 -20.29 142.83
C GLY A 724 19.96 -20.26 141.42
N ALA A 725 19.30 -20.90 140.46
CA ALA A 725 19.72 -20.94 139.06
C ALA A 725 19.06 -19.78 138.28
N HIS A 726 19.65 -18.60 138.37
CA HIS A 726 19.05 -17.35 137.88
C HIS A 726 19.29 -17.07 136.40
N LYS A 727 18.22 -16.75 135.66
CA LYS A 727 18.28 -16.21 134.29
C LYS A 727 18.49 -14.71 134.32
N ILE A 728 19.73 -14.27 134.14
CA ILE A 728 20.07 -12.84 134.20
C ILE A 728 20.01 -12.23 132.81
N LYS A 729 19.01 -11.39 132.53
CA LYS A 729 19.03 -10.51 131.34
C LYS A 729 19.52 -9.13 131.74
N VAL A 730 20.30 -8.52 130.84
CA VAL A 730 20.75 -7.12 130.94
C VAL A 730 20.43 -6.39 129.66
N LYS A 731 19.99 -5.14 129.80
CA LYS A 731 19.80 -4.18 128.71
C LYS A 731 20.61 -2.94 129.06
N ALA A 732 21.60 -2.61 128.24
CA ALA A 732 22.13 -1.25 128.20
C ALA A 732 21.35 -0.45 127.16
N ILE A 733 21.04 0.80 127.51
CA ILE A 733 20.41 1.78 126.63
C ILE A 733 21.31 3.02 126.63
N ASP A 734 21.65 3.52 125.44
CA ASP A 734 22.44 4.75 125.27
C ASP A 734 21.55 6.01 125.26
N ASN A 735 22.15 7.19 125.06
CA ASN A 735 21.39 8.44 124.99
C ASN A 735 20.66 8.64 123.65
N ALA A 736 21.04 7.92 122.58
CA ALA A 736 20.36 7.92 121.28
C ALA A 736 19.14 6.98 121.19
N GLY A 737 18.98 6.09 122.17
CA GLY A 737 17.93 5.07 122.20
C GLY A 737 18.32 3.73 121.57
N ASN A 738 19.60 3.49 121.27
CA ASN A 738 20.09 2.16 120.94
C ASN A 738 20.06 1.27 122.18
N MET A 739 19.65 0.01 121.99
CA MET A 739 19.55 -0.97 123.05
C MET A 739 20.17 -2.29 122.59
N ASN A 740 21.07 -2.82 123.42
CA ASN A 740 21.63 -4.15 123.21
C ASN A 740 20.87 -5.16 124.06
N ASP A 741 20.24 -6.14 123.40
CA ASP A 741 19.35 -7.14 124.00
C ASP A 741 19.86 -8.56 123.65
N GLN A 742 21.15 -8.80 123.92
CA GLN A 742 21.79 -10.10 123.71
C GLN A 742 21.69 -10.99 124.95
N ASN A 743 21.19 -12.21 124.76
CA ASN A 743 20.85 -13.14 125.83
C ASN A 743 22.09 -13.77 126.50
N SER A 744 22.31 -13.48 127.79
CA SER A 744 22.76 -14.50 128.75
C SER A 744 21.53 -15.26 129.31
N THR A 745 20.90 -16.08 128.45
CA THR A 745 19.86 -17.10 128.80
C THR A 745 18.40 -16.70 129.23
N SER A 746 17.59 -16.05 128.34
CA SER A 746 16.07 -16.10 128.18
C SER A 746 15.13 -15.31 129.16
N SER A 747 13.85 -14.94 128.89
CA SER A 747 12.93 -15.16 127.73
C SER A 747 11.99 -13.94 127.29
N GLU A 748 10.89 -14.17 126.53
CA GLU A 748 10.15 -13.28 125.53
C GLU A 748 8.61 -13.01 125.84
N VAL A 749 7.58 -12.56 125.04
CA VAL A 749 7.17 -12.58 123.57
C VAL A 749 6.21 -11.42 123.00
N ASN A 750 4.97 -11.63 122.44
CA ASN A 750 4.18 -10.73 121.49
C ASN A 750 2.59 -10.80 121.65
N VAL A 751 1.55 -10.25 120.93
CA VAL A 751 1.15 -9.80 119.51
C VAL A 751 0.16 -8.55 119.50
N ASN A 752 -0.79 -8.12 118.59
CA ASN A 752 -1.68 -8.61 117.46
C ASN A 752 -2.22 -7.45 116.50
N VAL A 753 -2.99 -7.68 115.38
CA VAL A 753 -3.44 -6.67 114.31
C VAL A 753 -4.77 -7.01 113.51
N GLU A 754 -5.56 -6.00 113.01
CA GLU A 754 -6.83 -5.99 112.16
C GLU A 754 -6.97 -4.63 111.34
N ASP A 755 -7.90 -4.24 110.41
CA ASP A 755 -8.74 -4.72 109.24
C ASP A 755 -9.26 -3.49 108.35
N LYS A 756 -9.95 -3.62 107.16
CA LYS A 756 -10.33 -2.48 106.24
C LYS A 756 -11.48 -2.58 105.15
N ASN A 757 -11.84 -3.74 104.58
CA ASN A 757 -11.88 -3.91 103.10
C ASN A 757 -13.09 -3.53 102.17
N LYS A 758 -14.20 -2.88 102.57
CA LYS A 758 -15.44 -2.89 101.74
C LYS A 758 -15.52 -1.93 100.51
N LYS A 759 -14.74 -0.85 100.43
CA LYS A 759 -15.05 0.26 99.50
C LYS A 759 -14.61 0.06 98.03
N ASP A 760 -13.50 -0.64 97.81
CA ASP A 760 -12.74 -0.51 96.55
C ASP A 760 -13.45 -1.11 95.30
N LEU A 761 -14.46 -1.96 95.50
CA LEU A 761 -15.22 -2.63 94.43
C LEU A 761 -16.05 -1.69 93.53
N GLU A 762 -16.73 -0.70 94.12
CA GLU A 762 -17.64 0.18 93.36
C GLU A 762 -16.89 1.14 92.42
N ASP A 763 -15.64 1.45 92.75
CA ASP A 763 -14.80 2.41 92.04
C ASP A 763 -14.22 1.83 90.74
N ALA A 764 -14.05 0.50 90.66
CA ALA A 764 -13.47 -0.20 89.52
C ALA A 764 -14.46 -0.35 88.34
N THR A 765 -15.68 -0.82 88.59
CA THR A 765 -16.70 -1.07 87.56
C THR A 765 -16.94 0.14 86.65
N LYS A 766 -17.07 1.33 87.24
CA LYS A 766 -17.35 2.59 86.53
C LYS A 766 -16.22 3.04 85.61
N ALA A 767 -14.99 2.58 85.83
CA ALA A 767 -13.87 2.88 84.96
C ALA A 767 -13.90 2.03 83.68
N VAL A 768 -14.33 0.76 83.77
CA VAL A 768 -14.47 -0.15 82.63
C VAL A 768 -15.50 0.35 81.63
N GLU A 769 -16.68 0.74 82.11
CA GLU A 769 -17.77 1.28 81.27
C GLU A 769 -17.35 2.58 80.55
N LYS A 770 -16.52 3.41 81.19
CA LYS A 770 -15.94 4.60 80.57
C LYS A 770 -14.97 4.23 79.44
N ALA A 771 -14.09 3.24 79.67
CA ALA A 771 -13.13 2.77 78.68
C ALA A 771 -13.83 2.20 77.43
N GLU A 772 -14.86 1.37 77.60
CA GLU A 772 -15.69 0.83 76.51
C GLU A 772 -16.34 1.94 75.67
N THR A 773 -16.75 3.03 76.32
CA THR A 773 -17.42 4.17 75.69
C THR A 773 -16.44 5.09 74.96
N THR A 774 -15.26 5.39 75.53
CA THR A 774 -14.28 6.32 74.94
C THR A 774 -13.33 5.65 73.96
N LYS A 775 -13.09 4.33 74.10
CA LYS A 775 -12.10 3.55 73.33
C LYS A 775 -10.67 4.15 73.36
N ASN A 776 -10.33 4.85 74.45
CA ASN A 776 -9.02 5.49 74.62
C ASN A 776 -8.10 4.65 75.52
N GLU A 777 -6.81 4.53 75.14
CA GLU A 777 -5.76 3.82 75.90
C GLU A 777 -5.69 4.34 77.36
N ASP A 778 -5.73 5.66 77.60
CA ASP A 778 -5.68 6.23 78.96
C ASP A 778 -6.82 5.77 79.89
N ASP A 779 -8.01 5.49 79.34
CA ASP A 779 -9.16 5.08 80.15
C ASP A 779 -9.17 3.57 80.40
N ILE A 780 -8.61 2.78 79.48
CA ILE A 780 -8.37 1.35 79.64
C ILE A 780 -7.35 1.13 80.77
N ASP A 781 -6.23 1.85 80.76
CA ASP A 781 -5.20 1.75 81.81
C ASP A 781 -5.76 2.12 83.19
N ARG A 782 -6.53 3.21 83.30
CA ARG A 782 -7.21 3.61 84.54
C ARG A 782 -8.24 2.58 85.02
N ALA A 783 -8.89 1.87 84.11
CA ALA A 783 -9.78 0.77 84.45
C ALA A 783 -9.01 -0.43 84.99
N LYS A 784 -7.94 -0.86 84.30
CA LYS A 784 -7.03 -1.93 84.74
C LYS A 784 -6.43 -1.63 86.13
N GLU A 785 -5.96 -0.41 86.37
CA GLU A 785 -5.36 -0.01 87.65
C GLU A 785 -6.34 -0.11 88.84
N LYS A 786 -7.63 0.13 88.62
CA LYS A 786 -8.67 -0.03 89.65
C LYS A 786 -9.11 -1.49 89.82
N VAL A 787 -9.34 -2.22 88.72
CA VAL A 787 -9.70 -3.65 88.75
C VAL A 787 -8.60 -4.46 89.45
N ALA A 788 -7.32 -4.14 89.23
CA ALA A 788 -6.20 -4.79 89.90
C ALA A 788 -6.23 -4.70 91.45
N LYS A 789 -6.82 -3.63 92.01
CA LYS A 789 -6.90 -3.37 93.46
C LYS A 789 -8.04 -4.14 94.17
N LEU A 790 -8.88 -4.83 93.42
CA LEU A 790 -9.95 -5.66 93.98
C LEU A 790 -9.38 -6.93 94.65
N PRO A 791 -10.03 -7.46 95.70
CA PRO A 791 -9.82 -8.83 96.15
C PRO A 791 -10.02 -9.81 94.98
N ASP A 792 -9.26 -10.90 94.94
CA ASP A 792 -9.34 -11.87 93.86
C ASP A 792 -10.68 -12.64 93.91
N GLY A 793 -11.36 -12.71 92.77
CA GLY A 793 -12.70 -13.29 92.65
C GLY A 793 -13.47 -12.72 91.45
N LYS A 794 -14.65 -13.30 91.18
CA LYS A 794 -15.38 -13.18 89.91
C LYS A 794 -15.57 -11.74 89.39
N ASP A 795 -15.86 -10.78 90.27
CA ASP A 795 -16.11 -9.39 89.86
C ASP A 795 -14.84 -8.72 89.28
N LYS A 796 -13.64 -9.19 89.66
CA LYS A 796 -12.35 -8.77 89.11
C LYS A 796 -12.10 -9.39 87.74
N ASP A 797 -12.43 -10.68 87.60
CA ASP A 797 -12.25 -11.47 86.38
C ASP A 797 -13.19 -10.95 85.27
N ASP A 798 -14.49 -10.82 85.56
CA ASP A 798 -15.54 -10.32 84.64
C ASP A 798 -15.21 -8.91 84.08
N LEU A 799 -14.56 -8.06 84.88
CA LEU A 799 -14.15 -6.72 84.48
C LEU A 799 -12.82 -6.70 83.71
N THR A 800 -11.96 -7.70 83.92
CA THR A 800 -10.70 -7.86 83.16
C THR A 800 -10.98 -8.36 81.76
N ASP A 801 -11.82 -9.39 81.60
CA ASP A 801 -12.20 -9.96 80.29
C ASP A 801 -12.81 -8.89 79.35
N ARG A 802 -13.63 -7.99 79.90
CA ARG A 802 -14.22 -6.86 79.15
C ARG A 802 -13.17 -5.89 78.59
N LEU A 803 -12.15 -5.56 79.38
CA LEU A 803 -11.07 -4.67 78.95
C LEU A 803 -10.18 -5.34 77.90
N ASP A 804 -9.87 -6.62 78.08
CA ASP A 804 -9.07 -7.38 77.13
C ASP A 804 -9.81 -7.58 75.78
N ASP A 805 -11.12 -7.81 75.76
CA ASP A 805 -11.91 -7.87 74.52
C ASP A 805 -12.10 -6.50 73.84
N LEU A 806 -12.11 -5.41 74.62
CA LEU A 806 -12.09 -4.04 74.11
C LEU A 806 -10.74 -3.72 73.42
N GLU A 807 -9.61 -4.06 74.04
CA GLU A 807 -8.27 -3.88 73.45
C GLU A 807 -8.10 -4.68 72.15
N LYS A 808 -8.57 -5.93 72.11
CA LYS A 808 -8.56 -6.76 70.90
C LYS A 808 -9.30 -6.06 69.74
N GLN A 809 -10.45 -5.44 70.01
CA GLN A 809 -11.22 -4.68 69.01
C GLN A 809 -10.49 -3.42 68.52
N ILE A 810 -9.96 -2.61 69.44
CA ILE A 810 -9.23 -1.37 69.11
C ILE A 810 -7.99 -1.69 68.27
N LYS A 811 -7.24 -2.73 68.65
CA LYS A 811 -6.08 -3.22 67.89
C LYS A 811 -6.45 -3.69 66.49
N ALA A 812 -7.55 -4.43 66.34
CA ALA A 812 -8.03 -4.89 65.03
C ALA A 812 -8.43 -3.73 64.10
N GLU A 813 -9.08 -2.67 64.61
CA GLU A 813 -9.35 -1.45 63.83
C GLU A 813 -8.04 -0.73 63.41
N LYS A 814 -7.07 -0.64 64.31
CA LYS A 814 -5.75 -0.01 64.12
C LYS A 814 -4.92 -0.71 63.03
N ASP A 815 -4.84 -2.05 63.08
CA ASP A 815 -4.14 -2.87 62.08
C ASP A 815 -4.83 -2.81 60.71
N ALA A 816 -6.17 -2.81 60.67
CA ALA A 816 -6.94 -2.64 59.43
C ALA A 816 -6.71 -1.26 58.79
N TYR A 817 -6.67 -0.19 59.59
CA TYR A 817 -6.37 1.16 59.11
C TYR A 817 -4.95 1.26 58.52
N ILE A 818 -3.94 0.72 59.23
CA ILE A 818 -2.54 0.70 58.75
C ILE A 818 -2.42 -0.04 57.40
N LYS A 819 -3.16 -1.14 57.21
CA LYS A 819 -3.21 -1.88 55.94
C LYS A 819 -3.81 -1.03 54.81
N ALA A 820 -4.91 -0.32 55.06
CA ALA A 820 -5.54 0.58 54.09
C ALA A 820 -4.65 1.77 53.72
N TYR A 821 -4.07 2.43 54.73
CA TYR A 821 -3.13 3.55 54.54
C TYR A 821 -1.93 3.15 53.67
N ASN A 822 -1.28 2.02 53.97
CA ASN A 822 -0.12 1.55 53.21
C ASN A 822 -0.48 1.17 51.77
N ALA A 823 -1.67 0.63 51.52
CA ALA A 823 -2.14 0.34 50.17
C ALA A 823 -2.35 1.64 49.35
N VAL A 824 -3.01 2.65 49.92
CA VAL A 824 -3.19 3.97 49.27
C VAL A 824 -1.85 4.67 49.03
N LYS A 825 -0.91 4.57 49.99
CA LYS A 825 0.45 5.07 49.82
C LYS A 825 1.17 4.37 48.66
N LYS A 826 1.05 3.05 48.53
CA LYS A 826 1.62 2.31 47.38
C LYS A 826 1.01 2.78 46.06
N ALA A 827 -0.32 2.84 45.97
CA ALA A 827 -1.03 3.30 44.77
C ALA A 827 -0.67 4.75 44.38
N LYS A 828 -0.41 5.64 45.35
CA LYS A 828 0.10 7.00 45.11
C LYS A 828 1.51 7.03 44.52
N THR A 829 2.37 6.07 44.89
CA THR A 829 3.76 5.97 44.41
C THR A 829 3.85 5.25 43.07
N THR A 830 3.12 4.16 42.86
CA THR A 830 3.18 3.36 41.62
C THR A 830 2.31 3.95 40.51
N LEU A 831 1.16 4.55 40.86
CA LEU A 831 0.10 4.94 39.92
C LEU A 831 -0.38 3.76 39.04
N ASP A 832 -0.26 2.54 39.55
CA ASP A 832 -0.66 1.31 38.85
C ASP A 832 -2.06 0.85 39.25
N LYS A 833 -2.79 0.37 38.25
CA LYS A 833 -4.23 0.07 38.32
C LYS A 833 -4.57 -1.04 39.32
N GLU A 834 -3.70 -2.04 39.43
CA GLU A 834 -3.86 -3.16 40.36
C GLU A 834 -3.66 -2.73 41.81
N ASP A 835 -2.62 -1.92 42.08
CA ASP A 835 -2.39 -1.29 43.39
C ASP A 835 -3.54 -0.36 43.77
N TYR A 836 -4.08 0.38 42.82
CA TYR A 836 -5.24 1.26 43.02
C TYR A 836 -6.50 0.49 43.41
N GLU A 837 -6.87 -0.56 42.68
CA GLU A 837 -8.06 -1.36 43.00
C GLU A 837 -7.86 -2.17 44.31
N TYR A 838 -6.63 -2.63 44.61
CA TYR A 838 -6.30 -3.20 45.92
C TYR A 838 -6.43 -2.18 47.06
N ALA A 839 -5.94 -0.96 46.87
CA ALA A 839 -6.05 0.12 47.86
C ALA A 839 -7.50 0.57 48.08
N LYS A 840 -8.27 0.70 46.99
CA LYS A 840 -9.71 0.99 47.00
C LYS A 840 -10.51 -0.10 47.71
N LYS A 841 -10.17 -1.38 47.50
CA LYS A 841 -10.74 -2.49 48.29
C LYS A 841 -10.35 -2.40 49.76
N ALA A 842 -9.09 -2.11 50.08
CA ALA A 842 -8.64 -2.01 51.47
C ALA A 842 -9.28 -0.83 52.23
N VAL A 843 -9.50 0.32 51.57
CA VAL A 843 -10.23 1.47 52.13
C VAL A 843 -11.73 1.18 52.26
N HIS A 844 -12.34 0.53 51.26
CA HIS A 844 -13.74 0.09 51.34
C HIS A 844 -13.96 -0.84 52.54
N ASP A 845 -13.15 -1.90 52.65
CA ASP A 845 -13.28 -2.97 53.65
C ASP A 845 -12.85 -2.55 55.07
N LEU A 846 -12.27 -1.35 55.24
CA LEU A 846 -11.96 -0.76 56.55
C LEU A 846 -13.25 -0.45 57.31
N ASN A 847 -13.80 -1.42 58.02
CA ASN A 847 -14.89 -1.21 58.96
C ASN A 847 -14.30 -0.63 60.26
N THR A 848 -14.63 0.61 60.60
CA THR A 848 -14.01 1.31 61.73
C THR A 848 -15.00 2.26 62.43
N THR A 849 -15.00 2.20 63.76
CA THR A 849 -15.67 3.17 64.61
C THR A 849 -14.78 4.36 64.98
N ILE A 850 -13.46 4.15 65.00
CA ILE A 850 -12.42 5.11 65.42
C ILE A 850 -11.94 5.96 64.23
N TYR A 851 -11.40 5.34 63.17
CA TYR A 851 -10.69 5.98 62.06
C TYR A 851 -11.61 6.50 60.94
N LYS A 852 -12.78 7.04 61.29
CA LYS A 852 -13.81 7.46 60.33
C LYS A 852 -13.37 8.62 59.43
N ASN A 853 -12.65 9.59 60.00
CA ASN A 853 -12.18 10.77 59.27
C ASN A 853 -11.05 10.41 58.32
N GLU A 854 -10.16 9.52 58.77
CA GLU A 854 -8.99 9.02 58.07
C GLU A 854 -9.42 8.12 56.91
N LYS A 855 -10.43 7.26 57.09
CA LYS A 855 -11.08 6.53 55.99
C LYS A 855 -11.61 7.48 54.91
N ALA A 856 -12.27 8.58 55.30
CA ALA A 856 -12.76 9.57 54.34
C ALA A 856 -11.62 10.34 53.64
N GLN A 857 -10.51 10.62 54.32
CA GLN A 857 -9.31 11.20 53.70
C GLN A 857 -8.66 10.22 52.70
N LEU A 858 -8.51 8.94 53.06
CA LEU A 858 -7.98 7.91 52.18
C LEU A 858 -8.84 7.72 50.92
N GLN A 859 -10.17 7.80 51.04
CA GLN A 859 -11.07 7.76 49.88
C GLN A 859 -10.85 8.98 48.96
N ARG A 860 -10.81 10.20 49.51
CA ARG A 860 -10.52 11.42 48.70
C ARG A 860 -9.19 11.34 47.96
N VAL A 861 -8.16 10.72 48.56
CA VAL A 861 -6.87 10.48 47.90
C VAL A 861 -7.02 9.50 46.73
N LEU A 862 -7.80 8.43 46.88
CA LEU A 862 -8.10 7.51 45.77
C LEU A 862 -8.91 8.18 44.65
N ASP A 863 -9.89 9.00 45.00
CA ASP A 863 -10.71 9.74 44.02
C ASP A 863 -9.83 10.72 43.21
N ALA A 864 -8.91 11.42 43.89
CA ALA A 864 -7.95 12.32 43.26
C ALA A 864 -6.87 11.61 42.43
N LEU A 865 -6.46 10.39 42.80
CA LEU A 865 -5.46 9.59 42.06
C LEU A 865 -6.01 9.03 40.74
N LYS A 866 -7.31 8.72 40.67
CA LYS A 866 -7.94 8.10 39.50
C LYS A 866 -7.59 8.76 38.15
N PRO A 867 -7.74 10.09 37.95
CA PRO A 867 -7.40 10.73 36.66
C PRO A 867 -5.91 10.68 36.29
N TYR A 868 -5.00 10.43 37.23
CA TYR A 868 -3.57 10.23 36.94
C TYR A 868 -3.29 8.80 36.48
N ILE A 869 -3.94 7.81 37.09
CA ILE A 869 -3.84 6.39 36.72
C ILE A 869 -4.47 6.18 35.34
N ASP A 870 -5.68 6.72 35.11
CA ASP A 870 -6.34 6.68 33.80
C ASP A 870 -5.48 7.37 32.72
N ARG A 871 -4.69 8.40 33.07
CA ARG A 871 -3.73 9.06 32.17
C ARG A 871 -2.51 8.17 31.88
N LYS A 872 -1.92 7.54 32.90
CA LYS A 872 -0.77 6.61 32.76
C LYS A 872 -1.12 5.43 31.86
N GLU A 873 -2.29 4.82 32.08
CA GLU A 873 -2.81 3.72 31.25
C GLU A 873 -3.04 4.16 29.80
N ASN A 874 -3.58 5.37 29.57
CA ASN A 874 -3.77 5.90 28.22
C ASN A 874 -2.46 6.28 27.52
N GLN A 875 -1.45 6.75 28.25
CA GLN A 875 -0.11 7.04 27.71
C GLN A 875 0.59 5.75 27.27
N SER A 876 0.63 4.72 28.12
CA SER A 876 1.21 3.42 27.79
C SER A 876 0.58 2.83 26.51
N LYS A 877 -0.75 2.85 26.42
CA LYS A 877 -1.48 2.42 25.21
C LYS A 877 -1.24 3.34 24.00
N GLN A 878 -0.88 4.60 24.18
CA GLN A 878 -0.50 5.50 23.08
C GLN A 878 0.92 5.22 22.57
N GLU A 879 1.86 4.91 23.46
CA GLU A 879 3.22 4.50 23.10
C GLU A 879 3.20 3.16 22.34
N GLU A 880 2.37 2.21 22.75
CA GLU A 880 2.11 0.97 22.01
C GLU A 880 1.50 1.24 20.62
N ARG A 881 0.45 2.08 20.53
CA ARG A 881 -0.11 2.52 19.24
C ARG A 881 0.94 3.20 18.35
N ASN A 882 1.89 3.94 18.92
CA ASN A 882 2.97 4.56 18.16
C ASN A 882 3.99 3.52 17.65
N LYS A 883 4.35 2.50 18.44
CA LYS A 883 5.15 1.36 17.97
C LYS A 883 4.47 0.65 16.80
N ILE A 884 3.17 0.37 16.90
CA ILE A 884 2.36 -0.27 15.85
C ILE A 884 2.33 0.59 14.57
N ARG A 885 2.07 1.91 14.67
CA ARG A 885 2.11 2.83 13.51
C ARG A 885 3.47 2.84 12.82
N ASN A 886 4.56 2.81 13.59
CA ASN A 886 5.91 2.77 13.02
C ASN A 886 6.16 1.45 12.26
N ILE A 887 5.76 0.32 12.84
CA ILE A 887 5.84 -1.00 12.20
C ILE A 887 5.00 -1.04 10.92
N GLU A 888 3.77 -0.50 10.94
CA GLU A 888 2.96 -0.37 9.74
C GLU A 888 3.62 0.51 8.66
N SER A 889 4.31 1.59 9.05
CA SER A 889 5.06 2.44 8.12
C SER A 889 6.23 1.66 7.48
N LEU A 890 6.97 0.88 8.27
CA LEU A 890 8.05 0.02 7.79
C LEU A 890 7.52 -1.10 6.86
N ILE A 891 6.38 -1.72 7.16
CA ILE A 891 5.73 -2.70 6.28
C ILE A 891 5.27 -2.02 4.97
N ARG A 892 4.67 -0.82 5.02
CA ARG A 892 4.30 -0.06 3.81
C ARG A 892 5.52 0.29 2.96
N LYS A 893 6.63 0.70 3.59
CA LYS A 893 7.93 0.94 2.94
C LYS A 893 8.44 -0.33 2.27
N ALA A 894 8.42 -1.47 2.97
CA ALA A 894 8.84 -2.77 2.43
C ALA A 894 7.98 -3.26 1.25
N ILE A 895 6.67 -3.04 1.28
CA ILE A 895 5.76 -3.32 0.15
C ILE A 895 6.10 -2.45 -1.07
N ALA A 896 6.43 -1.18 -0.85
CA ALA A 896 6.73 -0.22 -1.91
C ALA A 896 8.12 -0.39 -2.54
N THR A 897 9.15 -0.67 -1.74
CA THR A 897 10.55 -0.83 -2.22
C THR A 897 10.86 -2.26 -2.65
N LYS A 898 10.22 -3.25 -2.01
CA LYS A 898 10.54 -4.69 -2.10
C LYS A 898 12.00 -5.03 -1.74
N ASP A 899 12.68 -4.14 -1.03
CA ASP A 899 14.08 -4.27 -0.62
C ASP A 899 14.20 -5.15 0.64
N PRO A 900 14.95 -6.27 0.62
CA PRO A 900 15.23 -7.11 1.78
C PRO A 900 15.66 -6.34 3.03
N LYS A 901 16.43 -5.24 2.89
CA LYS A 901 16.83 -4.43 4.05
C LYS A 901 15.62 -3.78 4.74
N THR A 902 14.64 -3.32 3.97
CA THR A 902 13.41 -2.74 4.53
C THR A 902 12.46 -3.78 5.14
N ILE A 903 12.55 -5.03 4.67
CA ILE A 903 11.87 -6.19 5.27
C ILE A 903 12.53 -6.54 6.62
N GLU A 904 13.86 -6.54 6.68
CA GLU A 904 14.64 -6.72 7.92
C GLU A 904 14.38 -5.60 8.95
N GLU A 905 14.37 -4.33 8.51
CA GLU A 905 13.99 -3.17 9.34
C GLU A 905 12.59 -3.34 9.96
N ALA A 906 11.63 -3.90 9.20
CA ALA A 906 10.28 -4.18 9.68
C ALA A 906 10.25 -5.39 10.65
N GLN A 907 10.97 -6.48 10.36
CA GLN A 907 11.03 -7.67 11.21
C GLN A 907 11.57 -7.32 12.60
N VAL A 908 12.72 -6.65 12.66
CA VAL A 908 13.37 -6.19 13.90
C VAL A 908 12.49 -5.23 14.71
N ALA A 909 11.48 -4.60 14.08
CA ALA A 909 10.48 -3.79 14.76
C ALA A 909 9.28 -4.62 15.26
N ILE A 910 8.81 -5.63 14.52
CA ILE A 910 7.77 -6.58 14.95
C ILE A 910 8.26 -7.42 16.14
N ASP A 911 9.50 -7.91 16.10
CA ASP A 911 10.08 -8.76 17.14
C ASP A 911 10.01 -8.13 18.53
N LYS A 912 10.12 -6.79 18.59
CA LYS A 912 10.09 -5.95 19.80
C LYS A 912 8.67 -5.65 20.34
N LEU A 913 7.61 -6.10 19.67
CA LEU A 913 6.27 -6.11 20.26
C LEU A 913 6.11 -7.29 21.22
N GLU A 914 5.26 -7.14 22.24
CA GLU A 914 4.82 -8.27 23.05
C GLU A 914 3.81 -9.14 22.28
N SER A 915 3.68 -10.40 22.71
CA SER A 915 2.85 -11.41 22.04
C SER A 915 1.38 -11.03 22.07
N SER A 916 0.82 -10.74 20.89
CA SER A 916 -0.54 -10.24 20.71
C SER A 916 -1.06 -10.63 19.32
N ASP A 917 -2.38 -10.64 19.13
CA ASP A 917 -3.00 -10.86 17.82
C ASP A 917 -2.53 -9.84 16.78
N ILE A 918 -2.24 -8.61 17.22
CA ILE A 918 -1.67 -7.54 16.39
C ILE A 918 -0.25 -7.91 15.93
N LYS A 919 0.62 -8.43 16.81
CA LYS A 919 1.95 -8.92 16.41
C LYS A 919 1.84 -10.05 15.38
N ILE A 920 0.92 -10.98 15.59
CA ILE A 920 0.68 -12.10 14.66
C ILE A 920 0.23 -11.60 13.28
N GLU A 921 -0.70 -10.65 13.22
CA GLU A 921 -1.20 -10.11 11.96
C GLU A 921 -0.17 -9.24 11.22
N LEU A 922 0.62 -8.43 11.95
CA LEU A 922 1.74 -7.69 11.37
C LEU A 922 2.81 -8.64 10.81
N GLN A 923 3.09 -9.75 11.50
CA GLN A 923 3.99 -10.80 11.01
C GLN A 923 3.47 -11.42 9.70
N ARG A 924 2.21 -11.87 9.65
CA ARG A 924 1.61 -12.43 8.41
C ARG A 924 1.72 -11.48 7.22
N ARG A 925 1.50 -10.18 7.46
CA ARG A 925 1.62 -9.13 6.42
C ARG A 925 3.06 -8.97 5.94
N LEU A 926 4.05 -9.05 6.83
CA LEU A 926 5.46 -9.03 6.46
C LEU A 926 5.90 -10.31 5.75
N ASP A 927 5.52 -11.49 6.24
CA ASP A 927 5.78 -12.80 5.61
C ASP A 927 5.26 -12.84 4.16
N THR A 928 4.07 -12.28 3.94
CA THR A 928 3.44 -12.17 2.62
C THR A 928 4.20 -11.19 1.73
N THR A 929 4.66 -10.07 2.29
CA THR A 929 5.49 -9.08 1.58
C THR A 929 6.83 -9.68 1.15
N ASN A 930 7.48 -10.45 2.03
CA ASN A 930 8.74 -11.12 1.74
C ASN A 930 8.58 -12.15 0.61
N LYS A 931 7.55 -13.01 0.67
CA LYS A 931 7.23 -13.97 -0.41
C LYS A 931 6.97 -13.30 -1.75
N ILE A 932 6.34 -12.12 -1.77
CA ILE A 932 6.14 -11.34 -3.00
C ILE A 932 7.47 -10.79 -3.53
N SER A 933 8.36 -10.29 -2.66
CA SER A 933 9.72 -9.86 -3.07
C SER A 933 10.54 -11.03 -3.63
N GLU A 934 10.52 -12.19 -2.97
CA GLU A 934 11.16 -13.43 -3.44
C GLU A 934 10.62 -13.87 -4.81
N MET A 935 9.30 -13.78 -5.02
CA MET A 935 8.67 -14.08 -6.31
C MET A 935 9.07 -13.08 -7.41
N ASP A 936 9.12 -11.78 -7.13
CA ASP A 936 9.55 -10.77 -8.10
C ASP A 936 11.05 -10.91 -8.45
N LEU A 937 11.89 -11.27 -7.47
CA LEU A 937 13.29 -11.61 -7.70
C LEU A 937 13.44 -12.89 -8.54
N ALA A 938 12.59 -13.90 -8.31
CA ALA A 938 12.55 -15.11 -9.13
C ALA A 938 12.10 -14.84 -10.58
N ILE A 939 11.13 -13.92 -10.77
CA ILE A 939 10.69 -13.48 -12.10
C ILE A 939 11.81 -12.71 -12.82
N GLN A 940 12.49 -11.78 -12.14
CA GLN A 940 13.65 -11.05 -12.69
C GLN A 940 14.81 -11.98 -13.05
N ALA A 941 15.12 -12.98 -12.20
CA ALA A 941 16.11 -14.00 -12.51
C ALA A 941 15.71 -14.82 -13.75
N ARG A 942 14.44 -15.21 -13.87
CA ARG A 942 13.93 -15.98 -15.01
C ARG A 942 14.03 -15.17 -16.32
N ASP A 943 13.58 -13.92 -16.32
CA ASP A 943 13.67 -13.00 -17.46
C ASP A 943 15.13 -12.70 -17.87
N ALA A 944 16.02 -12.47 -16.90
CA ALA A 944 17.44 -12.28 -17.18
C ALA A 944 18.07 -13.50 -17.85
N VAL A 945 17.78 -14.72 -17.38
CA VAL A 945 18.33 -15.96 -17.97
C VAL A 945 17.60 -16.34 -19.27
N GLU A 946 16.32 -16.00 -19.45
CA GLU A 946 15.62 -16.06 -20.75
C GLU A 946 16.25 -15.13 -21.80
N LYS A 947 16.73 -13.95 -21.40
CA LYS A 947 17.50 -13.04 -22.28
C LYS A 947 18.90 -13.57 -22.60
N LEU A 948 19.58 -14.27 -21.68
CA LEU A 948 20.85 -14.95 -21.98
C LEU A 948 20.70 -16.08 -23.00
N ASP A 949 19.61 -16.86 -22.94
CA ASP A 949 19.29 -17.90 -23.95
C ASP A 949 18.99 -17.31 -25.35
N ALA A 950 18.66 -16.01 -25.45
CA ALA A 950 18.31 -15.35 -26.71
C ALA A 950 19.52 -14.96 -27.59
N TYR A 951 20.75 -15.00 -27.07
CA TYR A 951 21.99 -14.78 -27.84
C TYR A 951 22.32 -15.99 -28.71
N LEU A 952 21.55 -16.12 -29.81
CA LEU A 952 21.44 -17.35 -30.58
C LEU A 952 22.49 -17.54 -31.68
N ASN A 953 23.32 -16.53 -32.02
CA ASN A 953 24.42 -16.70 -32.98
C ASN A 953 25.72 -16.00 -32.54
N TYR A 954 26.84 -16.46 -33.11
CA TYR A 954 28.20 -15.97 -32.85
C TYR A 954 28.39 -14.46 -33.11
N SER A 955 27.82 -13.94 -34.20
CA SER A 955 27.83 -12.51 -34.56
C SER A 955 27.24 -11.64 -33.46
N ASP A 956 26.17 -12.13 -32.84
CA ASP A 956 25.36 -11.40 -31.86
C ASP A 956 26.08 -11.39 -30.49
N ILE A 957 26.89 -12.43 -30.23
CA ILE A 957 27.74 -12.56 -29.04
C ILE A 957 28.99 -11.67 -29.12
N ILE A 958 29.65 -11.57 -30.29
CA ILE A 958 30.85 -10.72 -30.44
C ILE A 958 30.48 -9.23 -30.42
N ASN A 959 29.48 -8.81 -31.19
CA ASN A 959 29.15 -7.40 -31.32
C ASN A 959 28.61 -6.77 -30.01
N ASN A 960 28.11 -7.61 -29.09
CA ASN A 960 27.49 -7.18 -27.82
C ASN A 960 28.19 -7.83 -26.60
N LEU A 961 29.48 -8.17 -26.71
CA LEU A 961 30.19 -8.97 -25.70
C LEU A 961 30.18 -8.36 -24.28
N ASP A 962 30.24 -7.03 -24.16
CA ASP A 962 30.17 -6.34 -22.87
C ASP A 962 28.74 -6.20 -22.33
N GLU A 963 27.72 -6.11 -23.21
CA GLU A 963 26.32 -6.22 -22.81
C GLU A 963 26.02 -7.63 -22.27
N LEU A 964 26.52 -8.67 -22.95
CA LEU A 964 26.41 -10.06 -22.50
C LEU A 964 27.07 -10.28 -21.14
N LYS A 965 28.21 -9.65 -20.86
CA LYS A 965 28.88 -9.66 -19.54
C LYS A 965 28.06 -8.96 -18.47
N ASP A 966 27.45 -7.81 -18.77
CA ASP A 966 26.61 -7.09 -17.82
C ASP A 966 25.28 -7.83 -17.55
N LEU A 967 24.65 -8.41 -18.58
CA LEU A 967 23.51 -9.31 -18.45
C LEU A 967 23.86 -10.56 -17.64
N TYR A 968 25.03 -11.16 -17.86
CA TYR A 968 25.51 -12.29 -17.06
C TYR A 968 25.66 -11.90 -15.58
N LYS A 969 26.29 -10.76 -15.26
CA LYS A 969 26.42 -10.25 -13.88
C LYS A 969 25.06 -9.95 -13.24
N LYS A 970 24.11 -9.39 -14.00
CA LYS A 970 22.72 -9.16 -13.56
C LYS A 970 22.00 -10.46 -13.23
N ALA A 971 22.12 -11.48 -14.10
CA ALA A 971 21.59 -12.81 -13.85
C ALA A 971 22.25 -13.46 -12.62
N GLU A 972 23.57 -13.37 -12.48
CA GLU A 972 24.35 -14.00 -11.39
C GLU A 972 23.99 -13.41 -10.02
N LYS A 973 23.74 -12.10 -9.97
CA LYS A 973 23.26 -11.40 -8.77
C LYS A 973 21.82 -11.78 -8.41
N ALA A 974 21.00 -12.18 -9.38
CA ALA A 974 19.61 -12.58 -9.17
C ALA A 974 19.45 -14.06 -8.79
N THR A 975 20.17 -14.97 -9.47
CA THR A 975 20.09 -16.43 -9.25
C THR A 975 20.73 -16.86 -7.93
N ASN A 976 21.81 -16.22 -7.50
CA ASN A 976 22.47 -16.50 -6.21
C ASN A 976 21.64 -16.08 -4.97
N ARG A 977 20.42 -15.55 -5.17
CA ARG A 977 19.45 -15.21 -4.12
C ARG A 977 18.25 -16.16 -4.05
N LEU A 978 18.31 -17.30 -4.74
CA LEU A 978 17.21 -18.27 -4.84
C LEU A 978 17.69 -19.68 -4.44
N ASP A 979 17.03 -20.33 -3.48
CA ASP A 979 17.39 -21.70 -3.04
C ASP A 979 17.33 -22.73 -4.19
N ASN A 980 16.40 -22.56 -5.13
CA ASN A 980 16.23 -23.44 -6.30
C ASN A 980 17.15 -23.05 -7.50
N ASN A 981 18.41 -22.73 -7.22
CA ASN A 981 19.41 -22.27 -8.20
C ASN A 981 19.80 -23.35 -9.25
N SER A 982 19.64 -24.64 -8.93
CA SER A 982 20.09 -25.78 -9.77
C SER A 982 19.60 -25.75 -11.23
N GLN A 983 18.40 -25.26 -11.48
CA GLN A 983 17.81 -25.15 -12.83
C GLN A 983 18.41 -24.00 -13.68
N TYR A 984 18.90 -22.94 -13.05
CA TYR A 984 19.46 -21.77 -13.73
C TYR A 984 20.99 -21.86 -13.85
N LYS A 985 21.65 -22.43 -12.84
CA LYS A 985 23.11 -22.63 -12.82
C LYS A 985 23.64 -23.31 -14.08
N ASN A 986 23.01 -24.40 -14.52
CA ASN A 986 23.39 -25.11 -15.75
C ASN A 986 23.25 -24.29 -17.06
N ARG A 987 22.46 -23.21 -17.06
CA ARG A 987 22.37 -22.25 -18.18
C ARG A 987 23.44 -21.16 -18.04
N MET A 988 23.63 -20.64 -16.83
CA MET A 988 24.67 -19.66 -16.52
C MET A 988 26.09 -20.17 -16.79
N ASP A 989 26.42 -21.39 -16.36
CA ASP A 989 27.75 -21.99 -16.57
C ASP A 989 28.07 -22.11 -18.08
N LYS A 990 27.06 -22.26 -18.96
CA LYS A 990 27.22 -22.23 -20.43
C LYS A 990 27.50 -20.82 -20.94
N THR A 991 26.74 -19.81 -20.49
CA THR A 991 26.98 -18.40 -20.84
C THR A 991 28.38 -17.94 -20.42
N LYS A 992 28.83 -18.33 -19.22
CA LYS A 992 30.18 -18.05 -18.73
C LYS A 992 31.25 -18.66 -19.65
N GLY A 993 31.08 -19.92 -20.05
CA GLY A 993 31.98 -20.59 -21.00
C GLY A 993 32.02 -19.97 -22.40
N TYR A 994 30.89 -19.40 -22.89
CA TYR A 994 30.90 -18.57 -24.10
C TYR A 994 31.77 -17.32 -23.91
N ILE A 995 31.59 -16.57 -22.82
CA ILE A 995 32.34 -15.33 -22.53
C ILE A 995 33.84 -15.62 -22.46
N GLU A 996 34.27 -16.61 -21.67
CA GLU A 996 35.70 -16.92 -21.47
C GLU A 996 36.44 -17.28 -22.78
N VAL A 997 35.80 -18.04 -23.68
CA VAL A 997 36.40 -18.40 -24.98
C VAL A 997 36.43 -17.20 -25.93
N ILE A 998 35.38 -16.39 -25.98
CA ILE A 998 35.33 -15.21 -26.86
C ILE A 998 36.29 -14.11 -26.38
N GLU A 999 36.36 -13.82 -25.07
CA GLU A 999 37.33 -12.87 -24.52
C GLU A 999 38.77 -13.30 -24.82
N THR A 1000 39.07 -14.61 -24.71
CA THR A 1000 40.40 -15.14 -25.05
C THR A 1000 40.71 -14.97 -26.54
N LEU A 1001 39.75 -15.26 -27.44
CA LEU A 1001 39.91 -15.07 -28.88
C LEU A 1001 40.10 -13.60 -29.24
N THR A 1002 39.28 -12.69 -28.71
CA THR A 1002 39.38 -11.25 -28.94
C THR A 1002 40.72 -10.71 -28.45
N LYS A 1003 41.19 -11.13 -27.26
CA LYS A 1003 42.51 -10.75 -26.75
C LYS A 1003 43.67 -11.24 -27.64
N TYR A 1004 43.54 -12.41 -28.27
CA TYR A 1004 44.52 -12.88 -29.25
C TYR A 1004 44.44 -12.10 -30.58
N LYS A 1005 43.25 -11.72 -31.05
CA LYS A 1005 43.07 -10.82 -32.21
C LYS A 1005 43.72 -9.45 -31.96
N GLU A 1006 43.36 -8.78 -30.85
CA GLU A 1006 43.93 -7.47 -30.50
C GLU A 1006 45.45 -7.50 -30.32
N ASN A 1007 46.01 -8.57 -29.73
CA ASN A 1007 47.46 -8.70 -29.59
C ASN A 1007 48.17 -8.90 -30.92
N ALA A 1008 47.57 -9.60 -31.88
CA ALA A 1008 48.11 -9.72 -33.23
C ALA A 1008 48.04 -8.37 -33.98
N GLU A 1009 46.91 -7.66 -33.89
CA GLU A 1009 46.68 -6.39 -34.61
C GLU A 1009 47.48 -5.20 -34.04
N LYS A 1010 47.50 -5.03 -32.71
CA LYS A 1010 48.06 -3.83 -32.06
C LYS A 1010 49.49 -4.02 -31.57
N ASN A 1011 49.82 -5.23 -31.12
CA ASN A 1011 51.11 -5.54 -30.46
C ASN A 1011 52.02 -6.45 -31.31
N ASN A 1012 51.53 -6.95 -32.45
CA ASN A 1012 52.19 -7.95 -33.32
C ASN A 1012 52.60 -9.25 -32.58
N ILE A 1013 51.87 -9.61 -31.51
CA ILE A 1013 52.10 -10.82 -30.70
C ILE A 1013 51.13 -11.91 -31.17
N LEU A 1014 51.66 -12.85 -31.96
CA LEU A 1014 50.87 -13.91 -32.60
C LEU A 1014 50.73 -15.13 -31.66
N ALA A 1015 49.50 -15.41 -31.19
CA ALA A 1015 49.20 -16.51 -30.26
C ALA A 1015 49.67 -17.89 -30.79
N SER A 1016 50.34 -18.67 -29.95
CA SER A 1016 51.02 -19.91 -30.37
C SER A 1016 50.04 -20.98 -30.88
N GLU A 1017 50.52 -21.93 -31.69
CA GLU A 1017 49.68 -23.06 -32.15
C GLU A 1017 49.14 -23.90 -30.97
N LYS A 1018 49.90 -23.98 -29.87
CA LYS A 1018 49.47 -24.63 -28.63
C LYS A 1018 48.32 -23.87 -27.96
N GLU A 1019 48.42 -22.55 -27.85
CA GLU A 1019 47.34 -21.71 -27.30
C GLU A 1019 46.06 -21.78 -28.15
N MET A 1020 46.20 -21.76 -29.48
CA MET A 1020 45.05 -21.91 -30.38
C MET A 1020 44.44 -23.32 -30.26
N ALA A 1021 45.24 -24.37 -30.14
CA ALA A 1021 44.76 -25.73 -29.88
C ALA A 1021 44.07 -25.87 -28.51
N GLU A 1022 44.58 -25.21 -27.46
CA GLU A 1022 43.94 -25.16 -26.15
C GLU A 1022 42.62 -24.38 -26.18
N LEU A 1023 42.54 -23.29 -26.95
CA LEU A 1023 41.32 -22.52 -27.14
C LEU A 1023 40.26 -23.32 -27.93
N ILE A 1024 40.67 -24.06 -28.97
CA ILE A 1024 39.82 -25.02 -29.68
C ILE A 1024 39.37 -26.16 -28.74
N SER A 1025 40.24 -26.65 -27.85
CA SER A 1025 39.90 -27.67 -26.86
C SER A 1025 38.86 -27.16 -25.87
N LYS A 1026 39.03 -25.94 -25.32
CA LYS A 1026 38.02 -25.27 -24.48
C LYS A 1026 36.70 -25.10 -25.21
N ALA A 1027 36.71 -24.57 -26.44
CA ALA A 1027 35.50 -24.46 -27.27
C ALA A 1027 34.82 -25.82 -27.53
N ASN A 1028 35.58 -26.91 -27.61
CA ASN A 1028 35.06 -28.27 -27.77
C ASN A 1028 34.52 -28.91 -26.47
N GLN A 1029 34.92 -28.44 -25.29
CA GLN A 1029 34.40 -28.95 -24.01
C GLN A 1029 33.03 -28.36 -23.63
N LEU A 1030 32.59 -27.30 -24.30
CA LEU A 1030 31.34 -26.61 -24.00
C LEU A 1030 30.09 -27.39 -24.47
N ASP A 1031 29.09 -27.47 -23.60
CA ASP A 1031 27.85 -28.23 -23.79
C ASP A 1031 26.78 -27.39 -24.51
N PHE A 1032 26.82 -27.41 -25.85
CA PHE A 1032 26.11 -26.48 -26.72
C PHE A 1032 25.23 -27.16 -27.79
N THR A 1033 24.28 -26.39 -28.33
CA THR A 1033 23.67 -26.69 -29.63
C THR A 1033 24.73 -26.63 -30.73
N THR A 1034 24.71 -27.58 -31.66
CA THR A 1034 25.82 -27.85 -32.61
C THR A 1034 26.24 -26.60 -33.39
N LYS A 1035 25.28 -25.78 -33.83
CA LYS A 1035 25.49 -24.64 -34.74
C LYS A 1035 26.36 -23.53 -34.14
N ASN A 1036 26.23 -23.20 -32.86
CA ASN A 1036 27.02 -22.13 -32.24
C ASN A 1036 28.44 -22.59 -31.90
N LYS A 1037 28.57 -23.85 -31.47
CA LYS A 1037 29.86 -24.52 -31.29
C LYS A 1037 30.66 -24.56 -32.59
N GLU A 1038 30.01 -24.96 -33.68
CA GLU A 1038 30.58 -24.94 -35.02
C GLU A 1038 31.05 -23.54 -35.44
N ASN A 1039 30.24 -22.50 -35.24
CA ASN A 1039 30.59 -21.14 -35.67
C ASN A 1039 31.79 -20.58 -34.90
N ILE A 1040 31.85 -20.78 -33.58
CA ILE A 1040 33.01 -20.43 -32.74
C ILE A 1040 34.26 -21.15 -33.25
N ILE A 1041 34.19 -22.47 -33.45
CA ILE A 1041 35.34 -23.28 -33.89
C ILE A 1041 35.79 -22.88 -35.30
N LYS A 1042 34.86 -22.61 -36.23
CA LYS A 1042 35.17 -22.14 -37.60
C LYS A 1042 35.98 -20.85 -37.55
N GLU A 1043 35.63 -19.88 -36.70
CA GLU A 1043 36.37 -18.61 -36.67
C GLU A 1043 37.68 -18.68 -35.85
N ILE A 1044 37.76 -19.50 -34.80
CA ILE A 1044 39.06 -19.79 -34.14
C ILE A 1044 40.03 -20.42 -35.16
N LEU A 1045 39.55 -21.35 -36.01
CA LEU A 1045 40.34 -21.94 -37.10
C LEU A 1045 40.69 -20.93 -38.20
N GLN A 1046 39.76 -20.04 -38.58
CA GLN A 1046 40.02 -18.98 -39.56
C GLN A 1046 41.09 -18.00 -39.06
N PHE A 1047 41.02 -17.59 -37.79
CA PHE A 1047 42.03 -16.75 -37.18
C PHE A 1047 43.38 -17.49 -37.00
N GLN A 1048 43.36 -18.79 -36.66
CA GLN A 1048 44.57 -19.61 -36.64
C GLN A 1048 45.25 -19.67 -38.02
N LYS A 1049 44.47 -19.72 -39.12
CA LYS A 1049 44.98 -19.66 -40.49
C LYS A 1049 45.60 -18.29 -40.80
N GLN A 1050 44.94 -17.19 -40.41
CA GLN A 1050 45.49 -15.83 -40.57
C GLN A 1050 46.79 -15.64 -39.78
N LEU A 1051 46.86 -16.12 -38.53
CA LEU A 1051 48.10 -16.11 -37.73
C LEU A 1051 49.23 -16.92 -38.37
N LYS A 1052 48.91 -18.01 -39.08
CA LYS A 1052 49.90 -18.79 -39.83
C LYS A 1052 50.40 -18.05 -41.07
N GLU A 1053 49.50 -17.45 -41.85
CA GLU A 1053 49.85 -16.63 -43.03
C GLU A 1053 50.72 -15.42 -42.63
N LEU A 1054 50.42 -14.77 -41.49
CA LEU A 1054 51.24 -13.70 -40.91
C LEU A 1054 52.63 -14.17 -40.44
N ARG A 1055 52.74 -15.40 -39.87
CA ARG A 1055 54.05 -15.99 -39.52
C ARG A 1055 54.90 -16.26 -40.76
N GLU A 1056 54.30 -16.85 -41.79
CA GLU A 1056 54.98 -17.20 -43.04
C GLU A 1056 55.48 -15.92 -43.75
N ALA A 1057 54.68 -14.85 -43.76
CA ALA A 1057 55.09 -13.53 -44.24
C ALA A 1057 56.23 -12.91 -43.41
N ALA A 1058 56.21 -13.04 -42.08
CA ALA A 1058 57.25 -12.52 -41.18
C ALA A 1058 58.59 -13.30 -41.26
N THR A 1059 58.63 -14.45 -41.94
CA THR A 1059 59.84 -15.27 -42.12
C THR A 1059 60.63 -15.03 -43.41
N VAL A 1060 60.30 -13.98 -44.18
CA VAL A 1060 61.04 -13.59 -45.40
C VAL A 1060 61.98 -12.42 -45.08
N PRO A 1061 63.32 -12.59 -45.12
CA PRO A 1061 64.26 -11.48 -45.12
C PRO A 1061 64.36 -10.84 -46.51
N GLU A 1062 64.55 -9.53 -46.57
CA GLU A 1062 65.11 -8.89 -47.77
C GLU A 1062 66.59 -9.26 -47.94
N VAL A 1063 67.04 -9.33 -49.20
CA VAL A 1063 68.42 -9.53 -49.65
C VAL A 1063 68.70 -8.55 -50.80
#